data_AF-V4LGT9-F1
#
_entry.id   AF-V4LGT9-F1
#
_cell.length_a   1.000
_cell.length_b   1.000
_cell.length_c   1.000
_cell.angle_alpha   90.00
_cell.angle_beta   90.00
_cell.angle_gamma   90.00
#
_symmetry.space_group_name_H-M   'P 1'
#
loop_
_entity.id
_entity.type
_entity.pdbx_description
1 polymer ?
#
loop_
_entity_poly.entity_id
_entity_poly.type
_entity_poly.pdbx_seq_one_letter_code
_entity_poly.pdbx_strand_id
1 'polypeptide(L)'
;MRLPCLLTLGLALAMLFPVAVADDTEIFLTQFSGTGASSGRPKVLIVFDNSGSMRNGVPQSKPDYDPNIDWSDRNVYPGAPINFRQDRIYWSFDGTPPIIDTDRYVPTTSNRCQTSITPLGVTGRYTDFLRVWREGIGIIETESVSECECQYRYYYDNSWRRSYWQIGENDCQSRDYWKVSYRWQCTITEKDVYGEIDIWRTVEDNNDTRNTTHLECAADIDNEDPSNPNTDDGWAVDRNGPFQDNRAGDPWDTWEKRHDSELLRTLFTGNYLAWYYNDDLVENRSKMEIAQDVVTELVTNNPQIDFGLMLFNYNDGNNRNGGRVVRHLSRMDEDDRNSLVQLIDSLTPETWTPLCETFYEAYRYIAKPGNNSQTVYFGNDDSSRVPYRDACAEWDNGTSCTLDGTYNSPMGDCENIYTIVMTDGRPTYDTDANYLARSLPGISSCGRYEFDSNQGTLENCMPMLAKYMFETDLDGQWENGNQRAVTYTIGFLTDQALLSDTAEFGGGTYYTAYNAHELADAFQATLTEILSSNTSFAAPAVAVDAYNRTKSLKAEYIAMFRPMSRPRWPGNLKKLEMRNIGDGFEVVVDKLGVRAVDPVTGNIKDTATTFWTTLGVDGMEVDEGGAGERLILRDPRTRTLLTNTGDLNTLETFDTNNDALTEAMFGAADSSTRDRYIDWMRGIDVQDEDSDDDRTDTRPWIIGDVMHSTPEAINFGNPDDPNSPDVRVVFGTNAGFLHMIESDTGDESWAFFPKELAPIVRILYDNDPADVHPYGVDGAPAVWIEDQNGDGDIVADDGDRVYLYFGLRRGSVDAERLGGAYFALDISDPDQPASLWQIDQTDLPELGQSWSKPAPTRVPGYANPVVIIGAGYDTNKDDLGVGTSDLAGRGIYVLDALNGSLVWGITPGASSDTNLEETGLQDSVPMPVTTLDSNGDHVTDRIYFADTGG
;
A
#
# COMPACT_ATOMS: atom_id res chain seq x y z
N MET A 1 63.75 10.83 32.06
CA MET A 1 63.23 11.63 33.19
C MET A 1 61.77 11.20 33.40
N ARG A 2 61.34 11.13 34.65
CA ARG A 2 60.13 10.41 35.14
C ARG A 2 58.79 10.93 34.56
N LEU A 3 57.83 10.00 34.38
CA LEU A 3 56.35 10.16 34.41
C LEU A 3 55.87 10.93 35.67
N PRO A 4 54.61 11.48 35.80
CA PRO A 4 53.33 10.80 35.50
C PRO A 4 52.04 11.63 35.12
N CYS A 5 51.07 10.92 34.51
CA CYS A 5 49.61 10.77 34.80
C CYS A 5 48.67 11.95 35.20
N LEU A 6 47.59 12.15 34.40
CA LEU A 6 46.17 12.46 34.73
C LEU A 6 45.40 12.62 33.39
N LEU A 7 44.54 11.69 32.91
CA LEU A 7 43.08 11.51 33.19
C LEU A 7 42.33 12.84 33.30
N THR A 8 41.23 13.19 32.62
CA THR A 8 40.06 12.54 31.98
C THR A 8 39.31 13.68 31.22
N LEU A 9 38.66 13.55 30.06
CA LEU A 9 37.24 13.15 29.86
C LEU A 9 36.87 13.58 28.42
N GLY A 10 36.04 12.83 27.67
CA GLY A 10 35.38 13.34 26.47
C GLY A 10 35.35 12.37 25.28
N LEU A 11 34.52 11.34 25.41
CA LEU A 11 34.17 10.35 24.38
C LEU A 11 33.22 10.96 23.34
N ALA A 12 33.39 10.50 22.09
CA ALA A 12 32.37 10.21 21.08
C ALA A 12 31.18 11.18 20.90
N LEU A 13 31.26 12.04 19.87
CA LEU A 13 30.09 12.56 19.17
C LEU A 13 29.86 11.64 17.96
N ALA A 14 28.95 10.70 18.08
CA ALA A 14 28.50 9.85 16.98
C ALA A 14 27.61 10.66 16.03
N MET A 15 27.80 10.44 14.73
CA MET A 15 27.02 11.01 13.65
C MET A 15 25.58 10.49 13.71
N LEU A 16 24.60 11.39 13.82
CA LEU A 16 23.20 11.08 13.55
C LEU A 16 23.00 11.13 12.03
N PHE A 17 23.13 9.98 11.38
CA PHE A 17 22.45 9.73 10.11
C PHE A 17 20.98 9.42 10.43
N PRO A 18 20.00 9.72 9.54
CA PRO A 18 18.68 9.14 9.66
C PRO A 18 18.86 7.62 9.64
N VAL A 19 18.45 6.99 10.73
CA VAL A 19 18.50 5.55 10.84
C VAL A 19 17.34 5.04 9.99
N ALA A 20 17.67 4.31 8.93
CA ALA A 20 16.67 3.55 8.19
C ALA A 20 16.13 2.48 9.14
N VAL A 21 14.93 2.68 9.64
CA VAL A 21 14.16 1.65 10.35
C VAL A 21 13.74 0.65 9.29
N ALA A 22 14.12 -0.62 9.44
CA ALA A 22 13.57 -1.65 8.58
C ALA A 22 12.08 -1.81 8.92
N ASP A 23 11.21 -1.44 7.98
CA ASP A 23 9.78 -1.72 8.04
C ASP A 23 9.45 -2.93 7.15
N ASP A 24 8.57 -3.82 7.61
CA ASP A 24 8.22 -5.05 6.86
C ASP A 24 7.56 -4.69 5.51
N THR A 25 6.97 -3.50 5.41
CA THR A 25 6.40 -2.91 4.19
C THR A 25 7.42 -2.74 3.07
N GLU A 26 8.65 -2.32 3.39
CA GLU A 26 9.73 -2.21 2.42
C GLU A 26 10.13 -3.58 1.90
N ILE A 27 10.05 -4.66 2.69
CA ILE A 27 10.25 -6.02 2.17
C ILE A 27 9.13 -6.39 1.18
N PHE A 28 7.88 -6.02 1.43
CA PHE A 28 6.79 -6.27 0.46
C PHE A 28 6.82 -5.33 -0.75
N LEU A 29 7.37 -4.12 -0.65
CA LEU A 29 7.57 -3.26 -1.80
C LEU A 29 8.84 -3.65 -2.57
N THR A 30 9.90 -4.10 -1.90
CA THR A 30 11.21 -4.47 -2.48
C THR A 30 11.33 -5.94 -2.91
N GLN A 31 10.65 -6.89 -2.25
CA GLN A 31 10.47 -8.26 -2.76
C GLN A 31 9.49 -8.32 -3.93
N PHE A 32 8.58 -7.36 -4.05
CA PHE A 32 7.65 -7.33 -5.19
C PHE A 32 8.12 -6.41 -6.32
N SER A 33 9.02 -5.46 -6.03
CA SER A 33 9.96 -4.94 -7.03
C SER A 33 11.20 -5.84 -7.25
N GLY A 34 11.22 -7.02 -6.62
CA GLY A 34 12.35 -7.96 -6.68
C GLY A 34 12.05 -9.34 -6.10
N THR A 35 11.44 -10.22 -6.90
CA THR A 35 11.24 -11.68 -6.67
C THR A 35 10.19 -12.14 -5.64
N GLY A 36 8.98 -12.40 -6.15
CA GLY A 36 7.92 -13.11 -5.43
C GLY A 36 6.95 -13.86 -6.34
N ALA A 37 7.45 -14.60 -7.36
CA ALA A 37 6.82 -15.77 -8.02
C ALA A 37 7.50 -16.18 -9.35
N SER A 38 8.45 -15.39 -9.88
CA SER A 38 9.33 -15.82 -10.96
C SER A 38 10.72 -15.20 -10.84
N SER A 39 11.76 -15.97 -11.15
CA SER A 39 13.17 -15.66 -10.88
C SER A 39 13.81 -14.68 -11.90
N GLY A 40 13.11 -13.63 -12.36
CA GLY A 40 13.58 -12.75 -13.44
C GLY A 40 13.25 -11.26 -13.25
N ARG A 41 14.07 -10.38 -13.86
CA ARG A 41 13.68 -8.96 -14.10
C ARG A 41 12.47 -8.94 -15.04
N PRO A 42 11.50 -8.03 -14.88
CA PRO A 42 10.38 -7.91 -15.81
C PRO A 42 10.86 -7.74 -17.26
N LYS A 43 10.26 -8.51 -18.17
CA LYS A 43 10.56 -8.48 -19.61
C LYS A 43 9.48 -7.69 -20.35
N VAL A 44 9.87 -6.59 -20.99
CA VAL A 44 8.96 -5.68 -21.70
C VAL A 44 9.29 -5.66 -23.19
N LEU A 45 8.38 -6.15 -24.02
CA LEU A 45 8.46 -6.08 -25.48
C LEU A 45 7.74 -4.84 -25.99
N ILE A 46 8.48 -3.89 -26.56
CA ILE A 46 7.90 -2.69 -27.17
C ILE A 46 7.64 -2.95 -28.64
N VAL A 47 6.38 -2.82 -29.08
CA VAL A 47 6.00 -2.75 -30.48
C VAL A 47 5.94 -1.27 -30.87
N PHE A 48 6.96 -0.84 -31.60
CA PHE A 48 7.18 0.58 -31.90
C PHE A 48 6.72 0.91 -33.32
N ASP A 49 5.84 1.91 -33.43
CA ASP A 49 5.33 2.39 -34.70
C ASP A 49 6.38 3.17 -35.50
N ASN A 50 6.77 2.61 -36.65
CA ASN A 50 7.64 3.23 -37.64
C ASN A 50 6.94 3.49 -38.97
N SER A 51 5.61 3.62 -38.96
CA SER A 51 4.80 3.92 -40.13
C SER A 51 5.07 5.33 -40.68
N GLY A 52 4.60 5.59 -41.89
CA GLY A 52 4.79 6.86 -42.57
C GLY A 52 4.06 8.02 -41.89
N SER A 53 3.01 7.77 -41.10
CA SER A 53 2.33 8.81 -40.33
C SER A 53 3.22 9.40 -39.24
N MET A 54 4.19 8.63 -38.74
CA MET A 54 5.19 9.10 -37.78
C MET A 54 6.16 10.15 -38.35
N ARG A 55 6.18 10.33 -39.69
CA ARG A 55 6.93 11.41 -40.35
C ARG A 55 6.22 12.76 -40.23
N ASN A 56 4.90 12.73 -40.02
CA ASN A 56 4.14 13.97 -39.94
C ASN A 56 4.65 14.78 -38.76
N GLY A 57 4.90 16.06 -39.02
CA GLY A 57 5.14 17.01 -37.95
C GLY A 57 3.94 16.99 -37.03
N VAL A 58 4.17 16.99 -35.73
CA VAL A 58 3.10 17.33 -34.79
C VAL A 58 2.86 18.83 -35.03
N PRO A 59 1.68 19.25 -35.55
CA PRO A 59 1.46 20.63 -36.00
C PRO A 59 1.61 21.68 -34.91
N GLN A 60 1.87 21.25 -33.67
CA GLN A 60 2.04 22.03 -32.47
C GLN A 60 3.15 21.48 -31.55
N SER A 61 4.18 20.81 -32.08
CA SER A 61 5.34 20.50 -31.23
C SER A 61 6.00 21.80 -30.83
N LYS A 62 5.99 22.08 -29.54
CA LYS A 62 6.80 23.16 -28.98
C LYS A 62 8.27 22.73 -29.02
N PRO A 63 9.22 23.64 -29.27
CA PRO A 63 10.64 23.34 -29.07
C PRO A 63 10.87 22.91 -27.63
N ASP A 64 11.96 22.20 -27.32
CA ASP A 64 12.24 21.85 -25.93
C ASP A 64 12.36 23.12 -25.07
N TYR A 65 11.89 23.06 -23.82
CA TYR A 65 11.99 24.19 -22.92
C TYR A 65 13.46 24.45 -22.57
N ASP A 66 14.04 25.51 -23.12
CA ASP A 66 15.34 26.03 -22.71
C ASP A 66 15.13 27.18 -21.70
N PRO A 67 15.55 27.03 -20.44
CA PRO A 67 15.40 28.07 -19.43
C PRO A 67 16.23 29.33 -19.71
N ASN A 68 17.23 29.26 -20.60
CA ASN A 68 18.07 30.41 -20.98
C ASN A 68 17.42 31.30 -22.05
N ILE A 69 16.31 30.85 -22.64
CA ILE A 69 15.52 31.62 -23.61
C ILE A 69 14.42 32.38 -22.87
N ASP A 70 14.31 33.68 -23.16
CA ASP A 70 13.18 34.50 -22.70
C ASP A 70 11.97 34.27 -23.61
N TRP A 71 11.18 33.25 -23.30
CA TRP A 71 9.95 32.89 -24.00
C TRP A 71 8.83 33.93 -23.81
N SER A 72 8.99 34.87 -22.88
CA SER A 72 8.04 35.94 -22.60
C SER A 72 8.28 37.20 -23.46
N ASP A 73 9.41 37.31 -24.18
CA ASP A 73 9.68 38.46 -25.06
C ASP A 73 8.77 38.42 -26.30
N ARG A 74 7.66 39.14 -26.22
CA ARG A 74 6.67 39.24 -27.29
C ARG A 74 7.17 39.94 -28.57
N ASN A 75 8.36 40.54 -28.57
CA ASN A 75 9.00 41.01 -29.80
C ASN A 75 9.64 39.85 -30.59
N VAL A 76 10.07 38.79 -29.90
CA VAL A 76 10.65 37.58 -30.47
C VAL A 76 9.58 36.49 -30.64
N TYR A 77 8.65 36.39 -29.68
CA TYR A 77 7.59 35.38 -29.60
C TYR A 77 6.19 36.03 -29.52
N PRO A 78 5.60 36.47 -30.66
CA PRO A 78 4.37 37.26 -30.67
C PRO A 78 3.15 36.59 -30.00
N GLY A 79 3.09 35.26 -30.04
CA GLY A 79 2.04 34.42 -29.44
C GLY A 79 2.20 34.12 -27.97
N ALA A 80 3.29 34.57 -27.34
CA ALA A 80 3.46 34.41 -25.90
C ALA A 80 2.31 35.13 -25.16
N PRO A 81 1.62 34.45 -24.24
CA PRO A 81 0.50 35.04 -23.51
C PRO A 81 0.94 36.28 -22.75
N ILE A 82 0.17 37.37 -22.86
CA ILE A 82 0.50 38.64 -22.22
C ILE A 82 0.36 38.60 -20.68
N ASN A 83 -0.30 37.57 -20.17
CA ASN A 83 -0.71 37.47 -18.76
C ASN A 83 0.28 36.69 -17.89
N PHE A 84 1.18 35.91 -18.49
CA PHE A 84 2.28 35.24 -17.78
C PHE A 84 3.50 36.16 -17.71
N ARG A 85 3.82 36.62 -16.50
CA ARG A 85 4.92 37.55 -16.27
C ARG A 85 6.09 36.85 -15.57
N GLN A 86 7.31 37.26 -15.91
CA GLN A 86 8.53 36.72 -15.30
C GLN A 86 8.75 37.19 -13.85
N ASP A 87 8.07 38.24 -13.39
CA ASP A 87 8.11 38.69 -12.00
C ASP A 87 7.19 37.85 -11.08
N ARG A 88 6.65 36.74 -11.58
CA ARG A 88 5.68 35.88 -10.89
C ARG A 88 6.03 34.40 -11.02
N ILE A 89 5.74 33.66 -9.95
CA ILE A 89 5.72 32.20 -9.92
C ILE A 89 4.27 31.78 -9.81
N TYR A 90 3.82 30.96 -10.74
CA TYR A 90 2.47 30.45 -10.83
C TYR A 90 2.38 29.09 -10.15
N TRP A 91 1.19 28.66 -9.77
CA TRP A 91 1.03 27.38 -9.09
C TRP A 91 -0.26 26.63 -9.44
N SER A 92 -0.25 25.30 -9.30
CA SER A 92 -1.41 24.41 -9.45
C SER A 92 -1.46 23.33 -8.37
N PHE A 93 -2.58 22.58 -8.31
CA PHE A 93 -2.84 21.55 -7.31
C PHE A 93 -2.46 20.13 -7.77
N ASP A 94 -2.43 19.89 -9.08
CA ASP A 94 -2.41 18.56 -9.70
C ASP A 94 -1.21 18.34 -10.63
N GLY A 95 -0.22 19.25 -10.58
CA GLY A 95 0.93 19.20 -11.48
C GLY A 95 0.65 19.68 -12.90
N THR A 96 -0.59 20.03 -13.24
CA THR A 96 -0.92 20.57 -14.56
C THR A 96 -0.64 22.08 -14.62
N PRO A 97 -0.13 22.62 -15.74
CA PRO A 97 0.06 24.06 -15.89
C PRO A 97 -1.27 24.83 -15.75
N PRO A 98 -1.34 25.89 -14.92
CA PRO A 98 -2.58 26.60 -14.66
C PRO A 98 -3.06 27.39 -15.88
N ILE A 99 -4.38 27.57 -16.04
CA ILE A 99 -5.00 28.18 -17.23
C ILE A 99 -4.46 29.58 -17.57
N ILE A 100 -4.51 29.95 -18.86
CA ILE A 100 -4.28 31.32 -19.34
C ILE A 100 -5.28 32.23 -18.61
N ASP A 101 -4.77 33.24 -17.90
CA ASP A 101 -5.52 34.18 -17.02
C ASP A 101 -5.70 33.74 -15.56
N THR A 102 -4.96 32.73 -15.11
CA THR A 102 -4.92 32.39 -13.68
C THR A 102 -4.43 33.58 -12.83
N ASP A 103 -5.12 33.81 -11.71
CA ASP A 103 -4.68 34.72 -10.65
C ASP A 103 -3.88 33.98 -9.55
N ARG A 104 -3.59 32.69 -9.75
CA ARG A 104 -2.81 31.84 -8.84
C ARG A 104 -1.31 32.05 -9.05
N TYR A 105 -0.78 33.08 -8.41
CA TYR A 105 0.65 33.37 -8.43
C TYR A 105 1.13 33.99 -7.13
N VAL A 106 2.44 33.91 -6.91
CA VAL A 106 3.18 34.71 -5.94
C VAL A 106 4.26 35.53 -6.67
N PRO A 107 4.74 36.66 -6.13
CA PRO A 107 5.87 37.38 -6.71
C PRO A 107 7.14 36.51 -6.69
N THR A 108 7.97 36.53 -7.74
CA THR A 108 9.26 35.79 -7.74
C THR A 108 10.18 36.25 -6.62
N THR A 109 10.12 37.52 -6.25
CA THR A 109 10.89 38.09 -5.13
C THR A 109 10.48 37.53 -3.77
N SER A 110 9.32 36.90 -3.68
CA SER A 110 8.81 36.30 -2.45
C SER A 110 9.27 34.86 -2.28
N ASN A 111 9.82 34.19 -3.31
CA ASN A 111 10.30 32.82 -3.18
C ASN A 111 11.51 32.75 -2.26
N ARG A 112 11.37 32.06 -1.14
CA ARG A 112 12.39 31.77 -0.14
C ARG A 112 12.72 30.28 -0.03
N CYS A 113 12.00 29.44 -0.78
CA CYS A 113 12.35 28.03 -0.96
C CYS A 113 13.60 27.86 -1.84
N GLN A 114 14.73 27.61 -1.21
CA GLN A 114 16.04 27.33 -1.79
C GLN A 114 16.05 26.08 -2.66
N THR A 115 15.43 24.99 -2.21
CA THR A 115 15.33 23.74 -2.97
C THR A 115 14.55 23.91 -4.28
N SER A 116 13.63 24.87 -4.37
CA SER A 116 12.89 25.18 -5.61
C SER A 116 13.72 25.89 -6.68
N ILE A 117 14.81 26.58 -6.32
CA ILE A 117 15.51 27.51 -7.25
C ILE A 117 16.09 26.77 -8.43
N THR A 118 16.83 25.68 -8.19
CA THR A 118 17.53 24.95 -9.25
C THR A 118 16.54 24.27 -10.20
N PRO A 119 15.52 23.52 -9.71
CA PRO A 119 14.48 22.96 -10.57
C PRO A 119 13.73 24.03 -11.38
N LEU A 120 13.29 25.13 -10.75
CA LEU A 120 12.63 26.23 -11.47
C LEU A 120 13.55 26.88 -12.51
N GLY A 121 14.85 26.95 -12.25
CA GLY A 121 15.86 27.49 -13.17
C GLY A 121 16.25 26.54 -14.31
N VAL A 122 15.95 25.24 -14.22
CA VAL A 122 16.32 24.24 -15.23
C VAL A 122 15.10 23.73 -15.99
N THR A 123 14.09 23.23 -15.29
CA THR A 123 12.90 22.61 -15.88
C THR A 123 11.72 23.58 -15.93
N GLY A 124 11.79 24.70 -15.21
CA GLY A 124 10.70 25.66 -15.14
C GLY A 124 9.55 25.27 -14.22
N ARG A 125 9.63 24.10 -13.56
CA ARG A 125 8.63 23.56 -12.64
C ARG A 125 9.24 22.98 -11.37
N TYR A 126 8.49 23.00 -10.27
CA TYR A 126 8.90 22.42 -8.98
C TYR A 126 7.68 22.08 -8.13
N THR A 127 7.59 20.87 -7.57
CA THR A 127 6.45 20.45 -6.74
C THR A 127 6.93 20.24 -5.31
N ASP A 128 6.27 20.88 -4.35
CA ASP A 128 6.48 20.65 -2.93
C ASP A 128 5.28 21.18 -2.11
N PHE A 129 5.29 20.98 -0.81
CA PHE A 129 4.34 21.55 0.13
C PHE A 129 4.76 22.98 0.47
N LEU A 130 3.88 23.95 0.15
CA LEU A 130 4.24 25.36 0.18
C LEU A 130 3.37 26.16 1.13
N ARG A 131 3.97 27.21 1.72
CA ARG A 131 3.27 28.19 2.55
C ARG A 131 3.72 29.61 2.27
N VAL A 132 2.84 30.57 2.58
CA VAL A 132 3.07 32.00 2.42
C VAL A 132 2.92 32.75 3.73
N TRP A 133 3.79 33.74 3.95
CA TRP A 133 3.75 34.63 5.11
C TRP A 133 2.77 35.78 4.88
N ARG A 134 1.64 35.77 5.59
CA ARG A 134 0.56 36.76 5.44
C ARG A 134 -0.26 36.94 6.71
N GLU A 135 -1.07 37.99 6.75
CA GLU A 135 -1.94 38.32 7.87
C GLU A 135 -3.01 37.22 8.09
N GLY A 136 -3.25 36.87 9.35
CA GLY A 136 -4.25 35.92 9.78
C GLY A 136 -4.62 36.09 11.25
N ILE A 137 -5.60 35.32 11.72
CA ILE A 137 -6.00 35.34 13.13
C ILE A 137 -5.07 34.41 13.91
N GLY A 138 -4.40 34.93 14.93
CA GLY A 138 -3.52 34.20 15.85
C GLY A 138 -3.55 34.76 17.26
N ILE A 139 -2.81 34.16 18.19
CA ILE A 139 -2.80 34.56 19.61
C ILE A 139 -1.92 35.80 19.78
N ILE A 140 -2.49 36.91 20.26
CA ILE A 140 -1.80 38.19 20.47
C ILE A 140 -1.33 38.41 21.92
N GLU A 141 -2.04 37.85 22.89
CA GLU A 141 -1.71 37.94 24.31
C GLU A 141 -2.30 36.74 25.06
N THR A 142 -1.64 36.30 26.12
CA THR A 142 -2.15 35.29 27.03
C THR A 142 -2.33 35.94 28.40
N GLU A 143 -3.57 36.14 28.83
CA GLU A 143 -3.90 36.76 30.13
C GLU A 143 -3.98 35.69 31.23
N SER A 144 -3.38 35.96 32.39
CA SER A 144 -3.49 35.09 33.57
C SER A 144 -4.63 35.54 34.49
N VAL A 145 -5.67 34.71 34.59
CA VAL A 145 -6.85 34.97 35.44
C VAL A 145 -6.75 34.11 36.70
N SER A 146 -6.89 34.72 37.87
CA SER A 146 -6.94 33.99 39.15
C SER A 146 -8.38 33.57 39.47
N GLU A 147 -8.64 32.27 39.46
CA GLU A 147 -9.90 31.68 39.90
C GLU A 147 -9.73 31.06 41.29
N CYS A 148 -10.45 31.58 42.29
CA CYS A 148 -10.39 31.11 43.66
C CYS A 148 -11.66 30.37 44.07
N GLU A 149 -11.50 29.29 44.83
CA GLU A 149 -12.60 28.46 45.32
C GLU A 149 -12.37 27.90 46.73
N CYS A 150 -13.47 27.68 47.44
CA CYS A 150 -13.46 26.96 48.70
C CYS A 150 -13.44 25.47 48.44
N GLN A 151 -12.51 24.75 49.05
CA GLN A 151 -12.43 23.31 49.03
C GLN A 151 -12.60 22.75 50.43
N TYR A 152 -13.13 21.54 50.54
CA TYR A 152 -13.30 20.82 51.81
C TYR A 152 -12.82 19.39 51.71
N ARG A 153 -12.43 18.81 52.84
CA ARG A 153 -12.05 17.39 52.93
C ARG A 153 -12.54 16.78 54.23
N TYR A 154 -12.74 15.46 54.21
CA TYR A 154 -13.09 14.69 55.40
C TYR A 154 -11.82 14.17 56.10
N TYR A 155 -11.86 13.98 57.42
CA TYR A 155 -10.67 13.54 58.18
C TYR A 155 -10.11 12.16 57.75
N TYR A 156 -10.94 11.34 57.10
CA TYR A 156 -10.59 10.01 56.58
C TYR A 156 -10.33 9.99 55.06
N ASP A 157 -10.40 11.16 54.40
CA ASP A 157 -10.19 11.31 52.96
C ASP A 157 -9.22 12.49 52.73
N ASN A 158 -8.04 12.20 52.21
CA ASN A 158 -7.03 13.23 51.98
C ASN A 158 -7.31 14.09 50.73
N SER A 159 -8.32 13.75 49.93
CA SER A 159 -8.69 14.52 48.74
C SER A 159 -9.52 15.77 49.10
N TRP A 160 -9.10 16.91 48.56
CA TRP A 160 -9.84 18.16 48.68
C TRP A 160 -10.86 18.26 47.56
N ARG A 161 -12.12 18.50 47.92
CA ARG A 161 -13.25 18.58 46.99
C ARG A 161 -13.78 19.99 46.95
N ARG A 162 -14.22 20.44 45.77
CA ARG A 162 -14.83 21.77 45.57
C ARG A 162 -16.12 21.88 46.39
N SER A 163 -16.24 22.95 47.18
CA SER A 163 -17.49 23.26 47.89
C SER A 163 -18.56 23.67 46.89
N TYR A 164 -19.75 23.09 47.02
CA TYR A 164 -20.91 23.45 46.19
C TYR A 164 -21.43 24.88 46.42
N TRP A 165 -21.04 25.50 47.54
CA TRP A 165 -21.41 26.87 47.86
C TRP A 165 -20.26 27.79 47.51
N GLN A 166 -20.47 28.75 46.59
CA GLN A 166 -19.57 29.88 46.38
C GLN A 166 -19.72 30.86 47.55
N ILE A 167 -18.98 30.59 48.61
CA ILE A 167 -18.86 31.45 49.79
C ILE A 167 -17.51 32.15 49.76
N GLY A 168 -17.43 33.40 50.22
CA GLY A 168 -16.17 34.14 50.20
C GLY A 168 -15.10 33.53 51.13
N GLU A 169 -13.83 33.89 50.90
CA GLU A 169 -12.65 33.37 51.61
C GLU A 169 -12.82 33.29 53.14
N ASN A 170 -13.33 34.37 53.75
CA ASN A 170 -13.52 34.46 55.19
C ASN A 170 -14.55 33.47 55.75
N ASP A 171 -15.61 33.17 54.98
CA ASP A 171 -16.65 32.22 55.39
C ASP A 171 -16.19 30.76 55.21
N CYS A 172 -15.38 30.49 54.18
CA CYS A 172 -14.80 29.18 53.94
C CYS A 172 -13.92 28.71 55.12
N GLN A 173 -13.08 29.61 55.63
CA GLN A 173 -12.11 29.28 56.69
C GLN A 173 -12.75 29.22 58.10
N SER A 174 -13.96 29.74 58.29
CA SER A 174 -14.64 29.79 59.60
C SER A 174 -15.42 28.51 59.97
N ARG A 175 -15.47 27.52 59.08
CA ARG A 175 -16.40 26.38 59.12
C ARG A 175 -15.79 25.02 59.49
N ASP A 176 -14.74 25.00 60.31
CA ASP A 176 -14.22 23.74 60.85
C ASP A 176 -15.26 23.08 61.79
N TYR A 177 -15.89 22.01 61.31
CA TYR A 177 -16.84 21.18 62.06
C TYR A 177 -16.26 19.78 62.27
N TRP A 178 -16.82 19.05 63.25
CA TRP A 178 -16.32 17.74 63.67
C TRP A 178 -16.06 16.78 62.49
N LYS A 179 -14.76 16.60 62.19
CA LYS A 179 -14.18 15.73 61.14
C LYS A 179 -14.21 16.25 59.68
N VAL A 180 -14.40 17.56 59.43
CA VAL A 180 -14.28 18.17 58.09
C VAL A 180 -13.41 19.43 58.17
N SER A 181 -12.44 19.56 57.26
CA SER A 181 -11.58 20.75 57.14
C SER A 181 -11.87 21.49 55.85
N TYR A 182 -11.78 22.82 55.89
CA TYR A 182 -11.98 23.70 54.72
C TYR A 182 -10.71 24.49 54.39
N ARG A 183 -10.45 24.76 53.12
CA ARG A 183 -9.36 25.63 52.65
C ARG A 183 -9.81 26.49 51.48
N TRP A 184 -9.25 27.68 51.38
CA TRP A 184 -9.40 28.54 50.21
C TRP A 184 -8.22 28.32 49.27
N GLN A 185 -8.49 27.94 48.02
CA GLN A 185 -7.44 27.68 47.03
C GLN A 185 -7.72 28.47 45.77
N CYS A 186 -6.70 29.17 45.29
CA CYS A 186 -6.72 29.90 44.04
C CYS A 186 -5.84 29.19 43.02
N THR A 187 -6.36 29.01 41.82
CA THR A 187 -5.64 28.50 40.66
C THR A 187 -5.50 29.66 39.67
N ILE A 188 -4.34 29.76 39.03
CA ILE A 188 -4.13 30.72 37.95
C ILE A 188 -4.40 29.96 36.65
N THR A 189 -5.31 30.47 35.84
CA THR A 189 -5.66 29.92 34.53
C THR A 189 -5.27 30.93 33.46
N GLU A 190 -4.54 30.50 32.45
CA GLU A 190 -4.14 31.33 31.33
C GLU A 190 -5.23 31.29 30.24
N LYS A 191 -5.50 32.44 29.62
CA LYS A 191 -6.51 32.58 28.57
C LYS A 191 -5.91 33.32 27.39
N ASP A 192 -5.95 32.69 26.23
CA ASP A 192 -5.46 33.28 24.98
C ASP A 192 -6.45 34.29 24.40
N VAL A 193 -5.90 35.42 23.98
CA VAL A 193 -6.59 36.51 23.28
C VAL A 193 -6.16 36.44 21.82
N TYR A 194 -7.12 36.31 20.91
CA TYR A 194 -6.87 36.23 19.47
C TYR A 194 -6.97 37.60 18.79
N GLY A 195 -6.11 37.86 17.83
CA GLY A 195 -6.07 39.09 17.02
C GLY A 195 -5.38 38.87 15.67
N GLU A 196 -5.34 39.92 14.85
CA GLU A 196 -4.68 39.89 13.53
C GLU A 196 -3.15 39.98 13.70
N ILE A 197 -2.44 38.97 13.19
CA ILE A 197 -0.98 38.86 13.15
C ILE A 197 -0.52 38.22 11.84
N ASP A 198 0.69 38.51 11.38
CA ASP A 198 1.29 37.79 10.25
C ASP A 198 1.79 36.41 10.71
N ILE A 199 1.43 35.36 9.96
CA ILE A 199 1.76 33.95 10.20
C ILE A 199 1.91 33.19 8.88
N TRP A 200 2.54 32.01 8.90
CA TRP A 200 2.58 31.13 7.73
C TRP A 200 1.21 30.49 7.48
N ARG A 201 0.76 30.54 6.23
CA ARG A 201 -0.55 30.01 5.79
C ARG A 201 -0.42 29.28 4.47
N THR A 202 -1.41 28.45 4.17
CA THR A 202 -1.54 27.73 2.90
C THR A 202 -1.54 28.68 1.70
N VAL A 203 -0.95 28.22 0.60
CA VAL A 203 -1.05 28.91 -0.69
C VAL A 203 -2.47 28.76 -1.24
N GLU A 204 -3.19 29.87 -1.32
CA GLU A 204 -4.58 29.96 -1.77
C GLU A 204 -4.74 31.01 -2.87
N ASP A 205 -5.83 30.92 -3.63
CA ASP A 205 -6.17 31.87 -4.68
C ASP A 205 -6.82 33.14 -4.11
N ASN A 206 -6.01 34.00 -3.47
CA ASN A 206 -6.48 35.26 -2.90
C ASN A 206 -5.44 36.39 -3.01
N ASN A 207 -5.88 37.62 -2.73
CA ASN A 207 -5.04 38.80 -2.86
C ASN A 207 -3.87 38.82 -1.86
N ASP A 208 -4.02 38.14 -0.72
CA ASP A 208 -3.01 38.14 0.34
C ASP A 208 -1.83 37.24 -0.06
N THR A 209 -2.10 36.09 -0.68
CA THR A 209 -1.06 35.25 -1.33
C THR A 209 -0.38 36.00 -2.47
N ARG A 210 -1.12 36.74 -3.30
CA ARG A 210 -0.54 37.53 -4.40
C ARG A 210 0.32 38.71 -3.93
N ASN A 211 0.06 39.21 -2.73
CA ASN A 211 0.82 40.30 -2.10
C ASN A 211 1.80 39.79 -1.04
N THR A 212 1.98 38.48 -0.91
CA THR A 212 2.87 37.90 0.08
C THR A 212 4.30 38.39 -0.11
N THR A 213 5.01 38.57 0.99
CA THR A 213 6.43 38.92 0.98
C THR A 213 7.34 37.69 1.04
N HIS A 214 6.81 36.54 1.46
CA HIS A 214 7.56 35.29 1.60
C HIS A 214 6.70 34.08 1.21
N LEU A 215 7.27 33.19 0.42
CA LEU A 215 6.81 31.85 0.05
C LEU A 215 7.95 30.92 0.46
N GLU A 216 7.63 29.86 1.17
CA GLU A 216 8.62 28.88 1.62
C GLU A 216 8.10 27.47 1.34
N CYS A 217 8.99 26.47 1.36
CA CYS A 217 8.66 25.06 1.14
C CYS A 217 9.07 24.14 2.30
N ALA A 218 8.39 23.00 2.38
CA ALA A 218 8.64 22.03 3.45
C ALA A 218 10.03 21.41 3.31
N ALA A 219 10.50 21.16 2.07
CA ALA A 219 11.79 20.56 1.83
C ALA A 219 12.96 21.35 2.42
N ASP A 220 12.91 22.69 2.46
CA ASP A 220 13.97 23.49 3.10
C ASP A 220 13.99 23.27 4.62
N ILE A 221 12.82 23.16 5.25
CA ILE A 221 12.68 22.88 6.68
C ILE A 221 13.13 21.45 6.99
N ASP A 222 12.76 20.47 6.15
CA ASP A 222 13.08 19.05 6.33
C ASP A 222 14.55 18.75 6.07
N ASN A 223 15.16 19.41 5.09
CA ASN A 223 16.59 19.28 4.79
C ASN A 223 17.48 20.08 5.75
N GLU A 224 16.88 20.72 6.73
CA GLU A 224 17.56 21.58 7.66
C GLU A 224 18.37 22.71 6.99
N ASP A 225 17.84 23.28 5.89
CA ASP A 225 18.50 24.31 5.09
C ASP A 225 18.09 25.73 5.53
N PRO A 226 18.97 26.52 6.16
CA PRO A 226 18.69 27.91 6.52
C PRO A 226 18.92 28.90 5.36
N SER A 227 19.31 28.41 4.18
CA SER A 227 19.86 29.23 3.09
C SER A 227 18.77 29.80 2.20
N ASN A 228 18.15 30.92 2.56
CA ASN A 228 17.10 31.49 1.72
C ASN A 228 17.66 32.31 0.53
N PRO A 229 17.10 32.19 -0.69
CA PRO A 229 17.43 33.06 -1.80
C PRO A 229 17.09 34.52 -1.45
N ASN A 230 18.13 35.37 -1.41
CA ASN A 230 18.07 36.83 -1.23
C ASN A 230 17.88 37.38 0.20
N THR A 231 18.65 36.85 1.18
CA THR A 231 18.93 37.37 2.55
C THR A 231 17.73 37.53 3.48
N ASP A 232 17.61 36.69 4.51
CA ASP A 232 18.24 36.74 5.86
C ASP A 232 18.44 35.26 6.22
N ASP A 233 19.67 34.82 6.53
CA ASP A 233 19.98 33.41 6.81
C ASP A 233 19.17 32.96 8.04
N GLY A 234 18.16 32.10 7.88
CA GLY A 234 17.25 31.82 8.99
C GLY A 234 16.13 30.83 8.67
N TRP A 235 15.55 30.29 9.73
CA TRP A 235 14.51 29.27 9.69
C TRP A 235 13.13 29.88 9.69
N ALA A 236 12.23 29.33 8.87
CA ALA A 236 10.82 29.72 8.91
C ALA A 236 10.24 29.50 10.31
N VAL A 237 9.56 30.50 10.88
CA VAL A 237 8.93 30.39 12.21
C VAL A 237 7.56 31.06 12.21
N ASP A 238 6.61 30.52 12.98
CA ASP A 238 5.25 31.08 13.08
C ASP A 238 5.16 32.30 14.02
N ARG A 239 6.18 32.56 14.84
CA ARG A 239 6.20 33.68 15.81
C ARG A 239 7.48 34.51 15.71
N ASN A 240 7.34 35.84 15.86
CA ASN A 240 8.43 36.84 15.87
C ASN A 240 9.14 37.11 14.52
N GLY A 241 8.44 36.95 13.40
CA GLY A 241 8.93 37.26 12.05
C GLY A 241 8.89 36.03 11.14
N PRO A 242 9.04 36.19 9.81
CA PRO A 242 8.99 35.07 8.88
C PRO A 242 10.17 34.12 9.08
N PHE A 243 11.35 34.65 9.47
CA PHE A 243 12.58 33.89 9.65
C PHE A 243 13.34 34.29 10.93
N GLN A 244 14.11 33.36 11.50
CA GLN A 244 15.07 33.62 12.60
C GLN A 244 16.40 32.86 12.43
N ASP A 245 17.51 33.52 12.77
CA ASP A 245 18.88 32.98 12.74
C ASP A 245 19.09 31.73 13.63
N ASN A 246 18.20 31.52 14.61
CA ASN A 246 18.19 30.36 15.49
C ASN A 246 16.86 29.61 15.40
N ARG A 247 16.92 28.28 15.53
CA ARG A 247 15.74 27.41 15.65
C ARG A 247 15.03 27.71 16.98
N ALA A 248 14.19 28.74 17.01
CA ALA A 248 13.54 29.22 18.22
C ALA A 248 12.36 28.31 18.60
N GLY A 249 12.60 27.38 19.54
CA GLY A 249 11.58 26.57 20.23
C GLY A 249 11.00 25.43 19.39
N ASP A 250 11.58 24.23 19.51
CA ASP A 250 11.12 22.91 18.99
C ASP A 250 10.66 22.78 17.51
N PRO A 251 11.03 21.73 16.77
CA PRO A 251 10.62 21.50 15.37
C PRO A 251 9.10 21.40 15.12
N TRP A 252 8.29 21.37 16.18
CA TRP A 252 6.83 21.25 16.16
C TRP A 252 6.14 22.58 15.87
N ASP A 253 6.83 23.72 16.04
CA ASP A 253 6.23 25.06 15.96
C ASP A 253 6.35 25.72 14.58
N THR A 254 7.15 25.17 13.65
CA THR A 254 7.50 25.93 12.44
C THR A 254 6.61 25.68 11.25
N TRP A 255 5.94 24.52 11.13
CA TRP A 255 4.73 24.25 10.33
C TRP A 255 4.12 22.90 10.75
N GLU A 256 3.17 22.92 11.67
CA GLU A 256 2.36 21.75 11.99
C GLU A 256 1.63 21.29 10.71
N LYS A 257 1.70 19.99 10.39
CA LYS A 257 1.12 19.37 9.17
C LYS A 257 1.70 19.87 7.83
N ARG A 258 3.00 20.18 7.76
CA ARG A 258 3.65 20.63 6.52
C ARG A 258 3.60 19.66 5.33
N HIS A 259 3.30 18.38 5.55
CA HIS A 259 3.09 17.38 4.49
C HIS A 259 1.61 17.09 4.21
N ASP A 260 0.71 17.94 4.68
CA ASP A 260 -0.72 17.85 4.35
C ASP A 260 -0.88 17.97 2.82
N SER A 261 -1.53 16.97 2.21
CA SER A 261 -1.79 16.93 0.76
C SER A 261 -2.55 18.17 0.25
N GLU A 262 -3.32 18.87 1.11
CA GLU A 262 -3.94 20.16 0.79
C GLU A 262 -2.92 21.30 0.62
N LEU A 263 -1.66 21.12 1.02
CA LEU A 263 -0.55 22.08 0.87
C LEU A 263 0.34 21.80 -0.34
N LEU A 264 0.18 20.64 -0.99
CA LEU A 264 1.00 20.25 -2.14
C LEU A 264 0.69 21.18 -3.33
N ARG A 265 1.72 21.84 -3.86
CA ARG A 265 1.59 22.75 -5.00
C ARG A 265 2.72 22.52 -5.98
N THR A 266 2.39 22.52 -7.27
CA THR A 266 3.39 22.60 -8.33
C THR A 266 3.57 24.04 -8.75
N LEU A 267 4.76 24.57 -8.55
CA LEU A 267 5.22 25.87 -9.01
C LEU A 267 5.64 25.81 -10.48
N PHE A 268 5.35 26.88 -11.20
CA PHE A 268 5.76 27.11 -12.58
C PHE A 268 6.32 28.51 -12.74
N THR A 269 7.43 28.65 -13.47
CA THR A 269 7.92 29.97 -13.84
C THR A 269 7.03 30.61 -14.90
N GLY A 270 6.89 31.94 -14.88
CA GLY A 270 6.20 32.66 -15.96
C GLY A 270 6.84 32.44 -17.33
N ASN A 271 8.15 32.18 -17.37
CA ASN A 271 8.88 31.84 -18.61
C ASN A 271 8.47 30.46 -19.16
N TYR A 272 8.35 29.45 -18.29
CA TYR A 272 7.84 28.13 -18.66
C TYR A 272 6.40 28.18 -19.15
N LEU A 273 5.52 28.93 -18.48
CA LEU A 273 4.13 29.07 -18.93
C LEU A 273 4.02 29.87 -20.23
N ALA A 274 4.90 30.87 -20.43
CA ALA A 274 4.98 31.56 -21.70
C ALA A 274 5.38 30.61 -22.83
N TRP A 275 6.28 29.65 -22.60
CA TRP A 275 6.58 28.59 -23.55
C TRP A 275 5.39 27.62 -23.73
N TYR A 276 4.84 27.11 -22.63
CA TYR A 276 3.79 26.09 -22.62
C TYR A 276 2.50 26.55 -23.29
N TYR A 277 2.12 27.82 -23.18
CA TYR A 277 0.87 28.36 -23.75
C TYR A 277 1.06 29.16 -25.04
N ASN A 278 2.29 29.27 -25.53
CA ASN A 278 2.53 29.96 -26.79
C ASN A 278 2.33 29.00 -27.95
N ASP A 279 1.13 29.03 -28.51
CA ASP A 279 0.75 28.19 -29.64
C ASP A 279 1.39 28.64 -30.97
N ASP A 280 2.10 29.77 -30.98
CA ASP A 280 2.96 30.18 -32.10
C ASP A 280 4.35 29.50 -32.03
N LEU A 281 4.71 28.89 -30.89
CA LEU A 281 5.91 28.05 -30.79
C LEU A 281 5.66 26.72 -31.48
N VAL A 282 5.93 26.72 -32.76
CA VAL A 282 5.88 25.53 -33.58
C VAL A 282 7.31 25.25 -34.01
N GLU A 283 7.94 24.28 -33.36
CA GLU A 283 9.06 23.58 -33.96
C GLU A 283 8.50 22.38 -34.72
N ASN A 284 8.92 22.21 -35.96
CA ASN A 284 8.46 21.07 -36.74
C ASN A 284 9.27 19.83 -36.35
N ARG A 285 8.95 19.27 -35.18
CA ARG A 285 9.39 17.93 -34.77
C ARG A 285 8.43 16.89 -35.31
N SER A 286 8.99 15.83 -35.87
CA SER A 286 8.23 14.66 -36.29
C SER A 286 7.77 13.86 -35.07
N LYS A 287 6.64 13.17 -35.20
CA LYS A 287 6.17 12.21 -34.18
C LYS A 287 7.23 11.15 -33.85
N MET A 288 8.01 10.74 -34.84
CA MET A 288 9.15 9.83 -34.68
C MET A 288 10.19 10.38 -33.69
N GLU A 289 10.64 11.63 -33.86
CA GLU A 289 11.64 12.23 -32.96
C GLU A 289 11.14 12.29 -31.51
N ILE A 290 9.86 12.56 -31.31
CA ILE A 290 9.24 12.58 -29.98
C ILE A 290 9.22 11.16 -29.36
N ALA A 291 8.78 10.17 -30.13
CA ALA A 291 8.71 8.79 -29.65
C ALA A 291 10.10 8.20 -29.39
N GLN A 292 11.12 8.58 -30.17
CA GLN A 292 12.51 8.19 -29.96
C GLN A 292 13.03 8.71 -28.62
N ASP A 293 12.88 10.00 -28.35
CA ASP A 293 13.35 10.62 -27.10
C ASP A 293 12.70 9.97 -25.87
N VAL A 294 11.37 9.82 -25.89
CA VAL A 294 10.62 9.27 -24.76
C VAL A 294 10.99 7.81 -24.48
N VAL A 295 11.08 6.96 -25.52
CA VAL A 295 11.45 5.56 -25.33
C VAL A 295 12.92 5.40 -24.95
N THR A 296 13.81 6.26 -25.46
CA THR A 296 15.21 6.32 -25.03
C THR A 296 15.32 6.70 -23.55
N GLU A 297 14.58 7.70 -23.09
CA GLU A 297 14.52 8.09 -21.68
C GLU A 297 13.99 6.95 -20.80
N LEU A 298 12.90 6.29 -21.25
CA LEU A 298 12.31 5.13 -20.58
C LEU A 298 13.33 4.00 -20.36
N VAL A 299 14.04 3.59 -21.42
CA VAL A 299 15.03 2.50 -21.38
C VAL A 299 16.23 2.86 -20.51
N THR A 300 16.63 4.13 -20.50
CA THR A 300 17.79 4.63 -19.76
C THR A 300 17.50 4.73 -18.26
N ASN A 301 16.31 5.22 -17.89
CA ASN A 301 15.95 5.48 -16.49
C ASN A 301 15.44 4.23 -15.74
N ASN A 302 15.23 3.10 -16.41
CA ASN A 302 14.69 1.87 -15.81
C ASN A 302 15.64 0.66 -15.95
N PRO A 303 16.80 0.66 -15.25
CA PRO A 303 17.80 -0.41 -15.34
C PRO A 303 17.34 -1.76 -14.77
N GLN A 304 16.24 -1.80 -14.01
CA GLN A 304 15.63 -3.00 -13.45
C GLN A 304 14.76 -3.80 -14.43
N ILE A 305 14.48 -3.27 -15.64
CA ILE A 305 13.59 -3.88 -16.64
C ILE A 305 14.38 -4.29 -17.89
N ASP A 306 14.12 -5.48 -18.42
CA ASP A 306 14.73 -5.98 -19.65
C ASP A 306 13.82 -5.68 -20.86
N PHE A 307 14.33 -4.96 -21.86
CA PHE A 307 13.56 -4.47 -23.00
C PHE A 307 13.86 -5.20 -24.31
N GLY A 308 12.80 -5.48 -25.07
CA GLY A 308 12.84 -5.94 -26.46
C GLY A 308 12.15 -4.94 -27.39
N LEU A 309 12.44 -5.02 -28.69
CA LEU A 309 11.91 -4.07 -29.67
C LEU A 309 11.46 -4.78 -30.96
N MET A 310 10.24 -4.49 -31.38
CA MET A 310 9.66 -4.88 -32.67
C MET A 310 9.30 -3.65 -33.51
N LEU A 311 9.45 -3.78 -34.83
CA LEU A 311 9.11 -2.75 -35.81
C LEU A 311 8.23 -3.32 -36.92
N PHE A 312 7.47 -2.46 -37.60
CA PHE A 312 6.71 -2.85 -38.78
C PHE A 312 7.64 -3.08 -39.99
N ASN A 313 7.24 -4.01 -40.85
CA ASN A 313 7.88 -4.28 -42.13
C ASN A 313 7.46 -3.25 -43.18
N TYR A 314 8.29 -3.00 -44.19
CA TYR A 314 7.91 -2.14 -45.32
C TYR A 314 6.97 -2.87 -46.27
N ASN A 315 5.66 -2.74 -46.01
CA ASN A 315 4.62 -3.36 -46.83
C ASN A 315 4.41 -2.51 -48.11
N ASP A 316 4.56 -3.13 -49.29
CA ASP A 316 4.36 -2.45 -50.59
C ASP A 316 2.89 -2.50 -51.09
N GLY A 317 2.00 -2.94 -50.21
CA GLY A 317 0.55 -3.05 -50.41
C GLY A 317 0.08 -4.45 -50.84
N ASN A 318 0.98 -5.39 -51.15
CA ASN A 318 0.62 -6.80 -51.42
C ASN A 318 1.69 -7.82 -50.96
N ASN A 319 2.86 -7.39 -50.49
CA ASN A 319 3.91 -8.24 -49.95
C ASN A 319 4.54 -7.57 -48.72
N ARG A 320 5.19 -8.37 -47.86
CA ARG A 320 5.93 -7.90 -46.66
C ARG A 320 5.02 -7.39 -45.55
N ASN A 321 4.09 -8.26 -45.18
CA ASN A 321 3.10 -8.06 -44.13
C ASN A 321 3.75 -8.08 -42.73
N GLY A 322 3.02 -7.59 -41.72
CA GLY A 322 3.42 -7.64 -40.30
C GLY A 322 4.68 -6.87 -39.92
N GLY A 323 5.42 -7.43 -38.97
CA GLY A 323 6.58 -6.80 -38.35
C GLY A 323 7.67 -7.79 -37.98
N ARG A 324 8.80 -7.29 -37.50
CA ARG A 324 10.00 -8.08 -37.16
C ARG A 324 10.58 -7.68 -35.81
N VAL A 325 11.15 -8.66 -35.11
CA VAL A 325 11.95 -8.44 -33.89
C VAL A 325 13.31 -7.89 -34.30
N VAL A 326 13.64 -6.69 -33.84
CA VAL A 326 14.93 -6.02 -34.12
C VAL A 326 15.83 -5.98 -32.89
N ARG A 327 15.27 -6.21 -31.70
CA ARG A 327 15.99 -6.49 -30.47
C ARG A 327 15.25 -7.60 -29.73
N HIS A 328 15.91 -8.74 -29.53
CA HIS A 328 15.37 -9.83 -28.72
C HIS A 328 15.32 -9.45 -27.23
N LEU A 329 14.38 -10.06 -26.51
CA LEU A 329 14.30 -9.99 -25.06
C LEU A 329 15.39 -10.85 -24.43
N SER A 330 16.32 -10.20 -23.74
CA SER A 330 17.36 -10.83 -22.94
C SER A 330 17.77 -9.91 -21.80
N ARG A 331 18.46 -10.47 -20.80
CA ARG A 331 19.00 -9.70 -19.68
C ARG A 331 19.90 -8.59 -20.21
N MET A 332 19.58 -7.35 -19.88
CA MET A 332 20.33 -6.20 -20.38
C MET A 332 21.38 -5.72 -19.37
N ASP A 333 22.62 -5.61 -19.83
CA ASP A 333 23.66 -4.80 -19.19
C ASP A 333 23.69 -3.36 -19.75
N GLU A 334 24.65 -2.56 -19.31
CA GLU A 334 24.78 -1.16 -19.73
C GLU A 334 25.14 -1.02 -21.23
N ASP A 335 25.94 -1.93 -21.78
CA ASP A 335 26.34 -1.93 -23.19
C ASP A 335 25.15 -2.33 -24.08
N ASP A 336 24.36 -3.31 -23.63
CA ASP A 336 23.12 -3.72 -24.25
C ASP A 336 22.08 -2.61 -24.31
N ARG A 337 21.92 -1.84 -23.21
CA ARG A 337 21.02 -0.67 -23.16
C ARG A 337 21.47 0.43 -24.09
N ASN A 338 22.76 0.78 -24.07
CA ASN A 338 23.33 1.77 -24.98
C ASN A 338 23.14 1.36 -26.45
N SER A 339 23.24 0.07 -26.75
CA SER A 339 23.00 -0.47 -28.10
C SER A 339 21.52 -0.37 -28.50
N LEU A 340 20.59 -0.60 -27.57
CA LEU A 340 19.15 -0.43 -27.80
C LEU A 340 18.79 1.05 -28.00
N VAL A 341 19.35 1.97 -27.21
CA VAL A 341 19.17 3.42 -27.38
C VAL A 341 19.64 3.86 -28.77
N GLN A 342 20.85 3.46 -29.18
CA GLN A 342 21.36 3.75 -30.53
C GLN A 342 20.48 3.16 -31.65
N LEU A 343 19.87 2.00 -31.40
CA LEU A 343 18.93 1.38 -32.32
C LEU A 343 17.65 2.22 -32.45
N ILE A 344 17.09 2.67 -31.33
CA ILE A 344 15.90 3.55 -31.27
C ILE A 344 16.17 4.87 -32.00
N ASP A 345 17.30 5.52 -31.73
CA ASP A 345 17.68 6.79 -32.39
C ASP A 345 17.85 6.64 -33.91
N SER A 346 18.15 5.42 -34.39
CA SER A 346 18.34 5.12 -35.82
C SER A 346 17.05 4.84 -36.60
N LEU A 347 15.90 4.76 -35.92
CA LEU A 347 14.62 4.41 -36.54
C LEU A 347 14.16 5.47 -37.55
N THR A 348 13.45 5.02 -38.58
CA THR A 348 12.95 5.90 -39.66
C THR A 348 11.46 5.64 -39.91
N PRO A 349 10.63 6.69 -40.09
CA PRO A 349 9.20 6.56 -40.30
C PRO A 349 8.90 6.32 -41.79
N GLU A 350 8.79 5.05 -42.16
CA GLU A 350 8.62 4.62 -43.55
C GLU A 350 7.99 3.22 -43.59
N THR A 351 6.65 3.14 -43.56
CA THR A 351 5.80 1.99 -43.95
C THR A 351 4.30 2.27 -43.66
N TRP A 352 3.41 1.29 -43.77
CA TRP A 352 2.02 1.27 -43.29
C TRP A 352 1.94 0.84 -41.81
N THR A 353 0.74 0.67 -41.28
CA THR A 353 0.48 0.37 -39.85
C THR A 353 -0.15 -1.02 -39.67
N PRO A 354 0.60 -2.13 -39.88
CA PRO A 354 0.10 -3.50 -39.81
C PRO A 354 0.04 -4.01 -38.35
N LEU A 355 -0.88 -3.48 -37.54
CA LEU A 355 -0.97 -3.73 -36.10
C LEU A 355 -1.21 -5.20 -35.74
N CYS A 356 -2.33 -5.79 -36.19
CA CYS A 356 -2.68 -7.19 -35.93
C CYS A 356 -1.66 -8.16 -36.49
N GLU A 357 -1.08 -7.89 -37.66
CA GLU A 357 -0.06 -8.74 -38.26
C GLU A 357 1.26 -8.71 -37.50
N THR A 358 1.67 -7.53 -37.03
CA THR A 358 2.86 -7.38 -36.18
C THR A 358 2.64 -8.02 -34.81
N PHE A 359 1.47 -7.80 -34.23
CA PHE A 359 1.09 -8.38 -32.94
C PHE A 359 0.98 -9.91 -33.02
N TYR A 360 0.54 -10.46 -34.16
CA TYR A 360 0.61 -11.89 -34.42
C TYR A 360 2.04 -12.41 -34.48
N GLU A 361 2.98 -11.67 -35.09
CA GLU A 361 4.39 -12.06 -35.03
C GLU A 361 4.95 -11.97 -33.61
N ALA A 362 4.53 -10.99 -32.80
CA ALA A 362 4.89 -10.89 -31.38
C ALA A 362 4.40 -12.11 -30.59
N TYR A 363 3.15 -12.54 -30.83
CA TYR A 363 2.63 -13.82 -30.31
C TYR A 363 3.54 -15.00 -30.70
N ARG A 364 3.94 -15.11 -31.96
CA ARG A 364 4.83 -16.22 -32.40
C ARG A 364 6.21 -16.13 -31.76
N TYR A 365 6.73 -14.93 -31.55
CA TYR A 365 8.01 -14.75 -30.89
C TYR A 365 7.94 -15.17 -29.41
N ILE A 366 6.86 -14.81 -28.73
CA ILE A 366 6.65 -15.09 -27.30
C ILE A 366 6.27 -16.56 -27.07
N ALA A 367 5.29 -17.10 -27.79
CA ALA A 367 4.71 -18.41 -27.51
C ALA A 367 5.61 -19.58 -27.95
N LYS A 368 5.57 -20.68 -27.20
CA LYS A 368 6.30 -21.93 -27.48
C LYS A 368 5.45 -23.18 -27.18
N PRO A 369 4.24 -23.31 -27.76
CA PRO A 369 3.27 -24.35 -27.39
C PRO A 369 3.83 -25.78 -27.50
N GLY A 370 3.65 -26.56 -26.44
CA GLY A 370 4.26 -27.88 -26.25
C GLY A 370 5.79 -27.84 -26.14
N ASN A 371 6.36 -26.72 -25.66
CA ASN A 371 7.80 -26.41 -25.71
C ASN A 371 8.39 -26.43 -27.13
N ASN A 372 7.56 -26.18 -28.15
CA ASN A 372 7.99 -26.09 -29.54
C ASN A 372 8.06 -24.63 -29.97
N SER A 373 9.26 -24.20 -30.33
CA SER A 373 9.48 -22.91 -30.96
C SER A 373 8.60 -22.71 -32.19
N GLN A 374 8.07 -21.51 -32.34
CA GLN A 374 7.27 -21.12 -33.49
C GLN A 374 8.16 -20.74 -34.67
N THR A 375 7.69 -21.00 -35.89
CA THR A 375 8.39 -20.51 -37.08
C THR A 375 8.29 -18.99 -37.19
N VAL A 376 9.23 -18.35 -37.88
CA VAL A 376 9.10 -16.94 -38.28
C VAL A 376 8.07 -16.88 -39.43
N TYR A 377 7.01 -16.08 -39.29
CA TYR A 377 5.96 -15.95 -40.32
C TYR A 377 6.10 -14.68 -41.13
N PHE A 378 5.93 -13.53 -40.48
CA PHE A 378 6.01 -12.21 -41.10
C PHE A 378 7.39 -11.59 -40.89
N GLY A 379 8.13 -11.99 -39.84
CA GLY A 379 9.40 -11.35 -39.46
C GLY A 379 10.54 -11.48 -40.48
N ASN A 380 10.42 -12.40 -41.45
CA ASN A 380 11.40 -12.62 -42.50
C ASN A 380 11.02 -12.02 -43.86
N ASP A 381 9.82 -11.46 -44.01
CA ASP A 381 9.36 -10.95 -45.29
C ASP A 381 10.12 -9.69 -45.75
N ASP A 382 10.64 -8.89 -44.80
CA ASP A 382 11.45 -7.71 -45.08
C ASP A 382 12.95 -7.91 -44.73
N SER A 383 13.55 -8.94 -45.32
CA SER A 383 14.94 -9.37 -45.06
C SER A 383 16.04 -8.35 -45.43
N SER A 384 15.72 -7.29 -46.18
CA SER A 384 16.71 -6.31 -46.68
C SER A 384 16.72 -4.97 -45.94
N ARG A 385 15.79 -4.75 -45.00
CA ARG A 385 15.61 -3.45 -44.34
C ARG A 385 16.48 -3.34 -43.09
N VAL A 386 16.99 -2.13 -42.85
CA VAL A 386 17.69 -1.74 -41.63
C VAL A 386 16.70 -0.98 -40.73
N PRO A 387 16.64 -1.27 -39.41
CA PRO A 387 17.40 -2.31 -38.71
C PRO A 387 17.00 -3.72 -39.15
N TYR A 388 18.02 -4.58 -39.31
CA TYR A 388 17.82 -5.97 -39.67
C TYR A 388 17.14 -6.71 -38.51
N ARG A 389 16.44 -7.81 -38.83
CA ARG A 389 15.88 -8.67 -37.80
C ARG A 389 16.99 -9.27 -36.94
N ASP A 390 16.75 -9.36 -35.64
CA ASP A 390 17.72 -9.84 -34.68
C ASP A 390 17.91 -11.35 -34.83
N ALA A 391 19.13 -11.79 -35.12
CA ALA A 391 19.44 -13.21 -35.24
C ALA A 391 19.35 -13.94 -33.90
N CYS A 392 19.56 -13.25 -32.78
CA CYS A 392 19.49 -13.83 -31.44
C CYS A 392 18.04 -14.10 -31.02
N ALA A 393 17.06 -13.45 -31.67
CA ALA A 393 15.64 -13.76 -31.49
C ALA A 393 15.27 -15.13 -32.05
N GLU A 394 16.06 -15.69 -32.99
CA GLU A 394 15.82 -17.00 -33.59
C GLU A 394 16.70 -18.10 -32.97
N TRP A 395 18.01 -17.88 -32.91
CA TRP A 395 18.94 -18.81 -32.29
C TRP A 395 20.13 -18.09 -31.67
N ASP A 396 20.39 -18.40 -30.41
CA ASP A 396 21.58 -17.96 -29.67
C ASP A 396 22.21 -19.15 -28.90
N ASN A 397 23.53 -19.27 -28.98
CA ASN A 397 24.30 -20.27 -28.24
C ASN A 397 25.22 -19.66 -27.15
N GLY A 398 25.04 -18.36 -26.85
CA GLY A 398 25.84 -17.59 -25.90
C GLY A 398 27.16 -17.03 -26.46
N THR A 399 27.50 -17.34 -27.72
CA THR A 399 28.71 -16.82 -28.40
C THR A 399 28.46 -16.34 -29.83
N SER A 400 27.35 -16.74 -30.45
CA SER A 400 26.97 -16.37 -31.82
C SER A 400 25.47 -16.53 -32.04
N CYS A 401 24.88 -15.63 -32.82
CA CYS A 401 23.48 -15.71 -33.21
C CYS A 401 23.30 -16.02 -34.69
N THR A 402 22.26 -16.79 -35.03
CA THR A 402 21.99 -17.22 -36.42
C THR A 402 20.49 -17.23 -36.75
N LEU A 403 20.17 -16.94 -38.01
CA LEU A 403 18.81 -17.03 -38.52
C LEU A 403 18.49 -18.48 -38.92
N ASP A 404 17.56 -19.13 -38.22
CA ASP A 404 17.16 -20.54 -38.40
C ASP A 404 15.70 -20.69 -38.88
N GLY A 405 14.96 -19.59 -39.00
CA GLY A 405 13.55 -19.54 -39.40
C GLY A 405 12.58 -19.95 -38.29
N THR A 406 13.07 -20.05 -37.05
CA THR A 406 12.32 -20.49 -35.86
C THR A 406 12.72 -19.60 -34.68
N TYR A 407 11.76 -19.14 -33.88
CA TYR A 407 11.99 -18.23 -32.77
C TYR A 407 12.56 -18.94 -31.53
N ASN A 408 13.55 -18.30 -30.90
CA ASN A 408 13.97 -18.60 -29.55
C ASN A 408 13.08 -17.80 -28.59
N SER A 409 12.03 -18.45 -28.08
CA SER A 409 11.05 -17.80 -27.20
C SER A 409 11.74 -17.28 -25.93
N PRO A 410 11.49 -16.01 -25.53
CA PRO A 410 12.05 -15.45 -24.31
C PRO A 410 11.33 -15.91 -23.04
N MET A 411 10.31 -16.77 -23.17
CA MET A 411 9.46 -17.21 -22.07
C MET A 411 10.18 -18.23 -21.18
N GLY A 412 10.40 -17.87 -19.92
CA GLY A 412 10.88 -18.75 -18.86
C GLY A 412 9.77 -19.60 -18.24
N ASP A 413 10.12 -20.38 -17.22
CA ASP A 413 9.15 -21.09 -16.39
C ASP A 413 8.49 -20.10 -15.42
N CYS A 414 7.16 -20.16 -15.29
CA CYS A 414 6.37 -19.27 -14.43
C CYS A 414 6.56 -17.76 -14.69
N GLU A 415 7.00 -17.34 -15.88
CA GLU A 415 7.33 -15.94 -16.18
C GLU A 415 6.30 -15.28 -17.11
N ASN A 416 5.86 -14.07 -16.76
CA ASN A 416 4.98 -13.26 -17.62
C ASN A 416 5.82 -12.31 -18.48
N ILE A 417 5.37 -12.08 -19.72
CA ILE A 417 5.97 -11.10 -20.63
C ILE A 417 5.00 -9.94 -20.82
N TYR A 418 5.48 -8.71 -20.72
CA TYR A 418 4.66 -7.52 -20.90
C TYR A 418 4.88 -6.98 -22.32
N THR A 419 3.81 -6.70 -23.05
CA THR A 419 3.88 -6.11 -24.40
C THR A 419 3.29 -4.71 -24.37
N ILE A 420 4.06 -3.70 -24.81
CA ILE A 420 3.58 -2.33 -24.95
C ILE A 420 3.46 -2.00 -26.44
N VAL A 421 2.25 -1.76 -26.92
CA VAL A 421 1.98 -1.37 -28.30
C VAL A 421 1.76 0.13 -28.39
N MET A 422 2.71 0.85 -28.97
CA MET A 422 2.60 2.30 -29.17
C MET A 422 2.38 2.60 -30.66
N THR A 423 1.33 3.33 -31.01
CA THR A 423 1.03 3.70 -32.40
C THR A 423 0.34 5.05 -32.54
N ASP A 424 0.63 5.75 -33.64
CA ASP A 424 -0.03 7.03 -34.01
C ASP A 424 -1.12 6.89 -35.07
N GLY A 425 -1.30 5.66 -35.56
CA GLY A 425 -2.03 5.37 -36.79
C GLY A 425 -3.13 4.33 -36.57
N ARG A 426 -4.11 4.37 -37.46
CA ARG A 426 -5.13 3.33 -37.59
C ARG A 426 -4.55 2.15 -38.37
N PRO A 427 -5.01 0.90 -38.13
CA PRO A 427 -4.48 -0.27 -38.80
C PRO A 427 -4.64 -0.14 -40.32
N THR A 428 -3.55 -0.14 -41.08
CA THR A 428 -3.56 -0.07 -42.56
C THR A 428 -2.78 -1.23 -43.14
N TYR A 429 -3.33 -1.89 -44.17
CA TYR A 429 -2.85 -3.18 -44.69
C TYR A 429 -2.64 -4.23 -43.56
N ASP A 430 -3.69 -4.41 -42.75
CA ASP A 430 -3.65 -5.19 -41.50
C ASP A 430 -4.78 -6.24 -41.45
N THR A 431 -4.81 -7.16 -42.41
CA THR A 431 -5.90 -8.15 -42.50
C THR A 431 -5.41 -9.59 -42.68
N ASP A 432 -4.13 -9.78 -43.01
CA ASP A 432 -3.59 -11.09 -43.34
C ASP A 432 -3.40 -11.96 -42.08
N ALA A 433 -3.33 -11.39 -40.88
CA ALA A 433 -3.30 -12.15 -39.64
C ALA A 433 -4.67 -12.59 -39.12
N ASN A 434 -5.79 -12.01 -39.59
CA ASN A 434 -7.11 -12.30 -39.03
C ASN A 434 -7.51 -13.77 -39.17
N TYR A 435 -7.19 -14.40 -40.29
CA TYR A 435 -7.50 -15.82 -40.48
C TYR A 435 -6.58 -16.73 -39.66
N LEU A 436 -5.35 -16.29 -39.41
CA LEU A 436 -4.37 -17.00 -38.57
C LEU A 436 -4.78 -16.94 -37.10
N ALA A 437 -5.17 -15.76 -36.61
CA ALA A 437 -5.68 -15.59 -35.25
C ALA A 437 -6.92 -16.47 -35.01
N ARG A 438 -7.88 -16.51 -35.93
CA ARG A 438 -9.05 -17.43 -35.84
C ARG A 438 -8.71 -18.92 -35.90
N SER A 439 -7.51 -19.28 -36.35
CA SER A 439 -7.08 -20.68 -36.33
C SER A 439 -6.59 -21.13 -34.96
N LEU A 440 -6.35 -20.18 -34.05
CA LEU A 440 -6.00 -20.48 -32.66
C LEU A 440 -7.22 -20.99 -31.88
N PRO A 441 -7.02 -21.90 -30.92
CA PRO A 441 -8.09 -22.36 -30.04
C PRO A 441 -8.75 -21.17 -29.31
N GLY A 442 -10.09 -21.21 -29.17
CA GLY A 442 -10.83 -20.18 -28.42
C GLY A 442 -11.21 -18.91 -29.21
N ILE A 443 -10.56 -18.61 -30.34
CA ILE A 443 -10.88 -17.43 -31.16
C ILE A 443 -11.85 -17.81 -32.29
N SER A 444 -13.16 -17.69 -32.04
CA SER A 444 -14.20 -18.04 -33.04
C SER A 444 -14.66 -16.86 -33.93
N SER A 445 -14.53 -15.63 -33.45
CA SER A 445 -14.90 -14.40 -34.16
C SER A 445 -14.07 -13.22 -33.68
N CYS A 446 -13.90 -12.21 -34.53
CA CYS A 446 -13.15 -10.99 -34.21
C CYS A 446 -14.03 -9.74 -34.31
N GLY A 447 -13.62 -8.67 -33.64
CA GLY A 447 -14.30 -7.38 -33.67
C GLY A 447 -14.14 -6.65 -35.00
N ARG A 448 -14.89 -5.55 -35.18
CA ARG A 448 -14.78 -4.66 -36.35
C ARG A 448 -14.35 -3.28 -35.89
N TYR A 449 -13.27 -2.79 -36.48
CA TYR A 449 -12.59 -1.55 -36.09
C TYR A 449 -12.30 -0.67 -37.29
N GLU A 450 -12.08 0.61 -37.06
CA GLU A 450 -11.80 1.58 -38.12
C GLU A 450 -10.40 1.33 -38.72
N PHE A 451 -10.33 1.14 -40.05
CA PHE A 451 -9.08 0.73 -40.75
C PHE A 451 -8.47 1.85 -41.61
N ASP A 452 -9.19 2.95 -41.83
CA ASP A 452 -8.66 4.17 -42.42
C ASP A 452 -9.64 5.31 -42.12
N SER A 453 -9.12 6.52 -42.03
CA SER A 453 -9.93 7.74 -41.95
C SER A 453 -10.93 7.78 -43.13
N ASN A 454 -12.22 7.65 -42.80
CA ASN A 454 -13.35 7.73 -43.74
C ASN A 454 -13.60 6.51 -44.67
N GLN A 455 -13.05 5.32 -44.39
CA GLN A 455 -13.32 4.11 -45.21
C GLN A 455 -14.17 3.02 -44.51
N GLY A 456 -14.66 3.29 -43.30
CA GLY A 456 -15.52 2.39 -42.53
C GLY A 456 -14.74 1.40 -41.67
N THR A 457 -15.45 0.40 -41.13
CA THR A 457 -14.87 -0.62 -40.24
C THR A 457 -14.50 -1.89 -40.99
N LEU A 458 -13.33 -2.46 -40.73
CA LEU A 458 -12.93 -3.81 -41.14
C LEU A 458 -12.74 -4.70 -39.92
N GLU A 459 -12.72 -6.01 -40.15
CA GLU A 459 -12.45 -6.97 -39.08
C GLU A 459 -10.99 -6.88 -38.64
N ASN A 460 -10.74 -6.92 -37.32
CA ASN A 460 -9.40 -6.97 -36.75
C ASN A 460 -9.39 -7.92 -35.54
N CYS A 461 -8.47 -8.87 -35.54
CA CYS A 461 -8.38 -9.90 -34.50
C CYS A 461 -7.39 -9.58 -33.37
N MET A 462 -6.72 -8.42 -33.40
CA MET A 462 -5.72 -8.04 -32.39
C MET A 462 -6.24 -8.12 -30.95
N PRO A 463 -7.44 -7.61 -30.60
CA PRO A 463 -7.96 -7.71 -29.23
C PRO A 463 -8.21 -9.15 -28.80
N MET A 464 -8.75 -9.99 -29.70
CA MET A 464 -8.98 -11.40 -29.40
C MET A 464 -7.68 -12.19 -29.29
N LEU A 465 -6.65 -11.78 -30.02
CA LEU A 465 -5.32 -12.36 -29.89
C LEU A 465 -4.67 -11.95 -28.56
N ALA A 466 -4.82 -10.70 -28.12
CA ALA A 466 -4.35 -10.25 -26.81
C ALA A 466 -5.06 -11.02 -25.69
N LYS A 467 -6.38 -11.22 -25.83
CA LYS A 467 -7.17 -12.09 -24.97
C LYS A 467 -6.59 -13.50 -24.86
N TYR A 468 -6.30 -14.11 -26.01
CA TYR A 468 -5.73 -15.45 -26.06
C TYR A 468 -4.35 -15.49 -25.37
N MET A 469 -3.51 -14.48 -25.60
CA MET A 469 -2.19 -14.37 -24.97
C MET A 469 -2.25 -14.16 -23.46
N PHE A 470 -3.34 -13.60 -22.94
CA PHE A 470 -3.58 -13.38 -21.52
C PHE A 470 -4.21 -14.59 -20.83
N GLU A 471 -5.24 -15.19 -21.42
CA GLU A 471 -6.03 -16.28 -20.83
C GLU A 471 -5.45 -17.68 -21.08
N THR A 472 -4.57 -17.84 -22.08
CA THR A 472 -4.03 -19.15 -22.46
C THR A 472 -2.57 -19.27 -22.07
N ASP A 473 -2.22 -20.41 -21.48
CA ASP A 473 -0.83 -20.79 -21.26
C ASP A 473 -0.09 -20.96 -22.59
N LEU A 474 0.88 -20.07 -22.83
CA LEU A 474 1.52 -19.89 -24.14
C LEU A 474 2.61 -20.93 -24.43
N ASP A 475 3.07 -21.70 -23.44
CA ASP A 475 3.92 -22.87 -23.67
C ASP A 475 3.16 -24.20 -23.64
N GLY A 476 1.90 -24.19 -23.18
CA GLY A 476 1.00 -25.34 -23.15
C GLY A 476 1.42 -26.45 -22.19
N GLN A 477 2.28 -26.15 -21.21
CA GLN A 477 2.74 -27.05 -20.16
C GLN A 477 2.17 -26.61 -18.82
N TRP A 478 1.05 -27.19 -18.42
CA TRP A 478 0.48 -26.96 -17.08
C TRP A 478 1.44 -27.30 -15.91
N GLU A 479 2.54 -28.02 -16.16
CA GLU A 479 3.54 -28.44 -15.16
C GLU A 479 4.58 -27.36 -14.81
N ASN A 480 4.65 -26.22 -15.51
CA ASN A 480 5.54 -25.08 -15.18
C ASN A 480 4.78 -23.75 -14.99
N GLY A 481 3.49 -23.83 -14.63
CA GLY A 481 2.60 -22.67 -14.41
C GLY A 481 2.08 -22.07 -15.71
N ASN A 482 1.05 -21.22 -15.66
CA ASN A 482 0.55 -20.53 -16.85
C ASN A 482 1.48 -19.37 -17.21
N GLN A 483 2.18 -19.43 -18.35
CA GLN A 483 2.88 -18.24 -18.85
C GLN A 483 2.00 -17.49 -19.83
N ARG A 484 1.80 -16.21 -19.52
CA ARG A 484 0.93 -15.31 -20.29
C ARG A 484 1.70 -14.06 -20.72
N ALA A 485 1.11 -13.35 -21.68
CA ALA A 485 1.55 -12.02 -22.01
C ALA A 485 0.47 -10.98 -21.70
N VAL A 486 0.84 -9.98 -20.91
CA VAL A 486 -0.04 -8.84 -20.57
C VAL A 486 0.22 -7.72 -21.56
N THR A 487 -0.85 -7.14 -22.13
CA THR A 487 -0.74 -6.16 -23.21
C THR A 487 -1.22 -4.78 -22.79
N TYR A 488 -0.34 -3.79 -22.91
CA TYR A 488 -0.63 -2.38 -22.77
C TYR A 488 -0.64 -1.70 -24.13
N THR A 489 -1.47 -0.68 -24.30
CA THR A 489 -1.53 0.07 -25.55
C THR A 489 -1.44 1.57 -25.30
N ILE A 490 -0.73 2.27 -26.19
CA ILE A 490 -0.54 3.72 -26.15
C ILE A 490 -0.93 4.32 -27.50
N GLY A 491 -1.98 5.14 -27.50
CA GLY A 491 -2.43 5.89 -28.67
C GLY A 491 -1.77 7.26 -28.74
N PHE A 492 -0.79 7.43 -29.63
CA PHE A 492 -0.09 8.71 -29.80
C PHE A 492 -0.80 9.62 -30.82
N LEU A 493 -1.38 10.73 -30.37
CA LEU A 493 -2.22 11.64 -31.18
C LEU A 493 -3.42 10.92 -31.81
N THR A 494 -3.87 9.82 -31.21
CA THR A 494 -4.97 8.99 -31.70
C THR A 494 -5.69 8.32 -30.53
N ASP A 495 -7.01 8.33 -30.58
CA ASP A 495 -7.88 7.62 -29.64
C ASP A 495 -8.67 6.55 -30.43
N GLN A 496 -8.49 5.28 -30.07
CA GLN A 496 -8.95 4.14 -30.86
C GLN A 496 -9.53 3.03 -29.99
N ALA A 497 -10.79 2.67 -30.25
CA ALA A 497 -11.44 1.50 -29.64
C ALA A 497 -10.65 0.20 -29.85
N LEU A 498 -9.92 0.06 -30.97
CA LEU A 498 -9.06 -1.11 -31.19
C LEU A 498 -7.99 -1.25 -30.11
N LEU A 499 -7.34 -0.15 -29.73
CA LEU A 499 -6.26 -0.15 -28.74
C LEU A 499 -6.84 -0.32 -27.33
N SER A 500 -7.96 0.33 -27.04
CA SER A 500 -8.72 0.17 -25.80
C SER A 500 -9.12 -1.29 -25.57
N ASP A 501 -9.84 -1.91 -26.51
CA ASP A 501 -10.26 -3.30 -26.42
C ASP A 501 -9.06 -4.27 -26.35
N THR A 502 -7.95 -3.94 -27.02
CA THR A 502 -6.73 -4.77 -26.98
C THR A 502 -6.08 -4.77 -25.61
N ALA A 503 -6.00 -3.61 -24.95
CA ALA A 503 -5.44 -3.53 -23.59
C ALA A 503 -6.37 -4.23 -22.59
N GLU A 504 -7.67 -3.89 -22.62
CA GLU A 504 -8.68 -4.47 -21.73
C GLU A 504 -8.69 -6.01 -21.83
N PHE A 505 -8.74 -6.55 -23.05
CA PHE A 505 -8.75 -8.00 -23.22
C PHE A 505 -7.39 -8.65 -22.94
N GLY A 506 -6.30 -7.89 -23.11
CA GLY A 506 -4.93 -8.30 -22.83
C GLY A 506 -4.51 -8.16 -21.36
N GLY A 507 -5.43 -7.77 -20.46
CA GLY A 507 -5.19 -7.63 -19.03
C GLY A 507 -4.33 -6.43 -18.63
N GLY A 508 -4.23 -5.41 -19.49
CA GLY A 508 -3.48 -4.18 -19.24
C GLY A 508 -4.30 -2.91 -19.50
N THR A 509 -3.67 -1.76 -19.34
CA THR A 509 -4.33 -0.44 -19.44
C THR A 509 -4.06 0.26 -20.78
N TYR A 510 -5.06 0.99 -21.29
CA TYR A 510 -4.96 1.85 -22.48
C TYR A 510 -4.66 3.30 -22.09
N TYR A 511 -3.62 3.88 -22.70
CA TYR A 511 -3.23 5.27 -22.50
C TYR A 511 -3.29 6.08 -23.81
N THR A 512 -3.60 7.37 -23.70
CA THR A 512 -3.55 8.32 -24.83
C THR A 512 -2.55 9.43 -24.55
N ALA A 513 -1.81 9.87 -25.58
CA ALA A 513 -0.83 10.94 -25.45
C ALA A 513 -0.87 11.87 -26.67
N TYR A 514 -0.90 13.19 -26.47
CA TYR A 514 -0.98 14.18 -27.55
C TYR A 514 0.31 15.00 -27.71
N ASN A 515 1.31 14.80 -26.87
CA ASN A 515 2.62 15.45 -26.95
C ASN A 515 3.70 14.60 -26.29
N ALA A 516 4.96 15.06 -26.33
CA ALA A 516 6.10 14.34 -25.76
C ALA A 516 5.97 14.08 -24.26
N HIS A 517 5.43 15.04 -23.51
CA HIS A 517 5.31 14.92 -22.05
C HIS A 517 4.26 13.87 -21.67
N GLU A 518 3.07 13.94 -22.27
CA GLU A 518 2.00 12.96 -22.03
C GLU A 518 2.41 11.55 -22.47
N LEU A 519 3.23 11.45 -23.52
CA LEU A 519 3.75 10.16 -23.97
C LEU A 519 4.70 9.57 -22.93
N ALA A 520 5.57 10.38 -22.31
CA ALA A 520 6.45 9.94 -21.23
C ALA A 520 5.66 9.50 -19.99
N ASP A 521 4.62 10.25 -19.61
CA ASP A 521 3.77 9.91 -18.46
C ASP A 521 3.02 8.59 -18.69
N ALA A 522 2.50 8.36 -19.91
CA ALA A 522 1.83 7.11 -20.28
C ALA A 522 2.76 5.88 -20.17
N PHE A 523 4.00 6.01 -20.65
CA PHE A 523 5.00 4.94 -20.49
C PHE A 523 5.39 4.72 -19.03
N GLN A 524 5.55 5.78 -18.24
CA GLN A 524 5.89 5.67 -16.83
C GLN A 524 4.77 4.99 -16.02
N ALA A 525 3.51 5.38 -16.25
CA ALA A 525 2.35 4.77 -15.61
C ALA A 525 2.27 3.26 -15.91
N THR A 526 2.49 2.89 -17.18
CA THR A 526 2.54 1.49 -17.62
C THR A 526 3.61 0.70 -16.86
N LEU A 527 4.82 1.26 -16.67
CA LEU A 527 5.89 0.55 -15.95
C LEU A 527 5.58 0.40 -14.45
N THR A 528 4.96 1.38 -13.83
CA THR A 528 4.55 1.28 -12.41
C THR A 528 3.56 0.14 -12.22
N GLU A 529 2.57 0.01 -13.11
CA GLU A 529 1.57 -1.07 -13.07
C GLU A 529 2.22 -2.45 -13.24
N ILE A 530 3.17 -2.58 -14.18
CA ILE A 530 3.96 -3.80 -14.40
C ILE A 530 4.72 -4.22 -13.14
N LEU A 531 5.27 -3.26 -12.39
CA LEU A 531 6.01 -3.52 -11.16
C LEU A 531 5.12 -3.83 -9.95
N SER A 532 3.79 -3.59 -10.03
CA SER A 532 2.85 -3.73 -8.91
C SER A 532 1.94 -4.98 -8.94
N SER A 533 2.11 -5.89 -9.90
CA SER A 533 1.13 -6.99 -10.12
C SER A 533 1.40 -8.29 -9.30
N ASN A 534 0.42 -8.64 -8.43
CA ASN A 534 -0.04 -9.94 -7.83
C ASN A 534 1.01 -10.97 -7.29
N THR A 535 1.08 -11.45 -6.03
CA THR A 535 0.29 -11.39 -4.76
C THR A 535 1.16 -11.92 -3.59
N SER A 536 0.99 -11.40 -2.37
CA SER A 536 1.57 -11.97 -1.13
C SER A 536 0.61 -12.97 -0.47
N PHE A 537 1.08 -14.18 -0.12
CA PHE A 537 0.29 -15.17 0.63
C PHE A 537 0.54 -15.05 2.14
N ALA A 538 -0.52 -15.02 2.93
CA ALA A 538 -0.48 -15.48 4.31
C ALA A 538 -0.71 -17.00 4.37
N ALA A 539 -0.20 -17.68 5.39
CA ALA A 539 -0.30 -19.14 5.50
C ALA A 539 -1.78 -19.62 5.55
N PRO A 540 -2.16 -20.67 4.80
CA PRO A 540 -3.53 -21.17 4.77
C PRO A 540 -3.92 -21.84 6.10
N ALA A 541 -5.21 -21.79 6.42
CA ALA A 541 -5.80 -22.39 7.62
C ALA A 541 -6.68 -23.60 7.27
N VAL A 542 -6.59 -24.66 8.09
CA VAL A 542 -7.38 -25.87 7.92
C VAL A 542 -8.03 -26.23 9.26
N ALA A 543 -9.35 -26.37 9.28
CA ALA A 543 -10.08 -26.77 10.48
C ALA A 543 -9.92 -28.27 10.76
N VAL A 544 -9.89 -28.67 12.03
CA VAL A 544 -9.87 -30.09 12.44
C VAL A 544 -11.28 -30.53 12.81
N ASP A 545 -11.67 -31.74 12.39
CA ASP A 545 -12.99 -32.32 12.67
C ASP A 545 -13.11 -32.66 14.17
N ALA A 546 -14.16 -32.16 14.83
CA ALA A 546 -14.39 -32.33 16.27
C ALA A 546 -14.70 -33.80 16.65
N TYR A 547 -15.37 -34.55 15.76
CA TYR A 547 -15.71 -35.96 15.97
C TYR A 547 -14.52 -36.90 15.69
N ASN A 548 -13.58 -36.45 14.87
CA ASN A 548 -12.37 -37.19 14.56
C ASN A 548 -11.15 -36.27 14.44
N ARG A 549 -10.46 -36.04 15.56
CA ARG A 549 -9.21 -35.26 15.64
C ARG A 549 -8.04 -35.78 14.78
N THR A 550 -8.21 -36.92 14.07
CA THR A 550 -7.27 -37.43 13.05
C THR A 550 -7.69 -37.12 11.61
N LYS A 551 -8.83 -36.44 11.41
CA LYS A 551 -9.30 -35.95 10.11
C LYS A 551 -9.40 -34.43 10.16
N SER A 552 -8.78 -33.76 9.20
CA SER A 552 -9.09 -32.35 8.97
C SER A 552 -10.46 -32.27 8.29
N LEU A 553 -11.22 -31.22 8.60
CA LEU A 553 -12.38 -30.86 7.80
C LEU A 553 -11.88 -30.55 6.38
N LYS A 554 -12.72 -30.84 5.39
CA LYS A 554 -12.37 -30.72 3.97
C LYS A 554 -12.26 -29.28 3.49
N ALA A 555 -12.33 -28.27 4.35
CA ALA A 555 -12.26 -26.87 3.95
C ALA A 555 -10.87 -26.28 4.24
N GLU A 556 -10.38 -25.48 3.31
CA GLU A 556 -9.15 -24.70 3.43
C GLU A 556 -9.48 -23.22 3.25
N TYR A 557 -9.01 -22.40 4.19
CA TYR A 557 -9.23 -20.96 4.17
C TYR A 557 -7.92 -20.25 3.89
N ILE A 558 -7.91 -19.44 2.84
CA ILE A 558 -6.72 -18.76 2.34
C ILE A 558 -6.91 -17.28 2.57
N ALA A 559 -6.08 -16.72 3.44
CA ALA A 559 -5.99 -15.28 3.66
C ALA A 559 -5.03 -14.66 2.63
N MET A 560 -5.39 -13.48 2.14
CA MET A 560 -4.73 -12.84 1.01
C MET A 560 -4.64 -11.33 1.24
N PHE A 561 -3.62 -10.70 0.66
CA PHE A 561 -3.53 -9.24 0.60
C PHE A 561 -2.75 -8.76 -0.63
N ARG A 562 -2.98 -7.50 -1.01
CA ARG A 562 -2.27 -6.84 -2.12
C ARG A 562 -1.57 -5.58 -1.59
N PRO A 563 -0.23 -5.56 -1.53
CA PRO A 563 0.51 -4.34 -1.24
C PRO A 563 0.19 -3.22 -2.23
N MET A 564 0.08 -1.99 -1.74
CA MET A 564 -0.11 -0.79 -2.57
C MET A 564 0.91 0.28 -2.18
N SER A 565 1.13 1.27 -3.05
CA SER A 565 2.03 2.41 -2.76
C SER A 565 1.49 3.37 -1.70
N ARG A 566 0.25 3.18 -1.26
CA ARG A 566 -0.43 3.97 -0.23
C ARG A 566 -0.67 3.08 1.01
N PRO A 567 -0.86 3.66 2.21
CA PRO A 567 -0.94 2.90 3.46
C PRO A 567 -2.17 2.01 3.58
N ARG A 568 -3.20 2.15 2.74
CA ARG A 568 -4.39 1.28 2.74
C ARG A 568 -4.21 0.12 1.79
N TRP A 569 -4.01 -1.08 2.33
CA TRP A 569 -3.87 -2.31 1.55
C TRP A 569 -5.14 -3.16 1.66
N PRO A 570 -5.71 -3.65 0.54
CA PRO A 570 -6.83 -4.56 0.58
C PRO A 570 -6.40 -5.98 0.98
N GLY A 571 -7.28 -6.67 1.70
CA GLY A 571 -7.15 -8.10 1.99
C GLY A 571 -8.43 -8.88 1.76
N ASN A 572 -8.35 -10.20 1.84
CA ASN A 572 -9.48 -11.09 1.65
C ASN A 572 -9.27 -12.45 2.35
N LEU A 573 -10.37 -13.17 2.56
CA LEU A 573 -10.39 -14.57 3.00
C LEU A 573 -11.22 -15.38 2.00
N LYS A 574 -10.62 -16.40 1.39
CA LYS A 574 -11.30 -17.29 0.45
C LYS A 574 -11.40 -18.71 0.99
N LYS A 575 -12.49 -19.41 0.66
CA LYS A 575 -12.71 -20.83 1.00
C LYS A 575 -12.56 -21.71 -0.23
N LEU A 576 -11.77 -22.77 -0.09
CA LEU A 576 -11.64 -23.89 -1.01
C LEU A 576 -11.90 -25.20 -0.26
N GLU A 577 -12.02 -26.32 -1.00
CA GLU A 577 -12.22 -27.63 -0.36
C GLU A 577 -11.22 -28.68 -0.85
N MET A 578 -10.82 -29.60 0.02
CA MET A 578 -10.08 -30.80 -0.36
C MET A 578 -11.05 -31.91 -0.79
N ARG A 579 -10.86 -32.41 -2.02
CA ARG A 579 -11.61 -33.56 -2.53
C ARG A 579 -10.68 -34.54 -3.25
N ASN A 580 -11.10 -35.80 -3.27
CA ASN A 580 -10.40 -36.83 -4.04
C ASN A 580 -10.91 -36.83 -5.48
N ILE A 581 -10.06 -36.42 -6.43
CA ILE A 581 -10.38 -36.48 -7.87
C ILE A 581 -9.65 -37.67 -8.49
N GLY A 582 -10.22 -38.87 -8.37
CA GLY A 582 -9.93 -40.03 -9.23
C GLY A 582 -8.58 -40.75 -9.04
N ASP A 583 -7.52 -40.07 -8.60
CA ASP A 583 -6.14 -40.60 -8.59
C ASP A 583 -5.63 -41.03 -7.20
N GLY A 584 -6.51 -41.04 -6.19
CA GLY A 584 -6.17 -41.49 -4.84
C GLY A 584 -5.46 -40.42 -3.97
N PHE A 585 -5.18 -39.23 -4.51
CA PHE A 585 -4.70 -38.07 -3.77
C PHE A 585 -5.83 -37.07 -3.51
N GLU A 586 -5.88 -36.49 -2.30
CA GLU A 586 -6.71 -35.32 -2.02
C GLU A 586 -6.08 -34.09 -2.65
N VAL A 587 -6.87 -33.32 -3.39
CA VAL A 587 -6.46 -32.08 -4.03
C VAL A 587 -7.41 -30.96 -3.63
N VAL A 588 -6.89 -29.74 -3.57
CA VAL A 588 -7.69 -28.54 -3.31
C VAL A 588 -8.50 -28.22 -4.56
N VAL A 589 -9.80 -28.09 -4.39
CA VAL A 589 -10.80 -27.85 -5.43
C VAL A 589 -11.63 -26.62 -5.15
N ASP A 590 -12.16 -26.09 -6.24
CA ASP A 590 -13.08 -24.96 -6.27
C ASP A 590 -14.52 -25.42 -6.03
N LYS A 591 -15.46 -24.48 -6.04
CA LYS A 591 -16.90 -24.73 -5.88
C LYS A 591 -17.47 -25.69 -6.94
N LEU A 592 -16.85 -25.74 -8.12
CA LEU A 592 -17.25 -26.59 -9.25
C LEU A 592 -16.65 -28.00 -9.16
N GLY A 593 -15.78 -28.25 -8.17
CA GLY A 593 -15.09 -29.54 -7.98
C GLY A 593 -13.90 -29.73 -8.91
N VAL A 594 -13.38 -28.65 -9.50
CA VAL A 594 -12.16 -28.64 -10.32
C VAL A 594 -10.98 -28.23 -9.45
N ARG A 595 -9.78 -28.72 -9.76
CA ARG A 595 -8.55 -28.36 -9.03
C ARG A 595 -8.33 -26.83 -9.04
N ALA A 596 -8.40 -26.22 -7.86
CA ALA A 596 -8.31 -24.77 -7.65
C ALA A 596 -6.89 -24.26 -7.52
N VAL A 597 -5.97 -25.08 -7.00
CA VAL A 597 -4.58 -24.67 -6.74
C VAL A 597 -3.65 -25.19 -7.85
N ASP A 598 -2.83 -24.29 -8.38
CA ASP A 598 -1.77 -24.61 -9.31
C ASP A 598 -0.71 -25.49 -8.61
N PRO A 599 -0.40 -26.69 -9.13
CA PRO A 599 0.55 -27.60 -8.52
C PRO A 599 2.01 -27.11 -8.51
N VAL A 600 2.33 -26.09 -9.30
CA VAL A 600 3.67 -25.56 -9.52
C VAL A 600 3.89 -24.34 -8.66
N THR A 601 3.01 -23.34 -8.80
CA THR A 601 3.14 -22.07 -8.10
C THR A 601 2.60 -22.14 -6.68
N GLY A 602 1.69 -23.07 -6.41
CA GLY A 602 0.96 -23.12 -5.13
C GLY A 602 -0.16 -22.08 -5.03
N ASN A 603 -0.40 -21.29 -6.08
CA ASN A 603 -1.38 -20.21 -6.09
C ASN A 603 -2.78 -20.74 -6.44
N ILE A 604 -3.82 -19.99 -6.04
CA ILE A 604 -5.16 -20.19 -6.58
C ILE A 604 -5.12 -19.86 -8.08
N LYS A 605 -5.69 -20.71 -8.93
CA LYS A 605 -5.77 -20.45 -10.37
C LYS A 605 -6.72 -19.30 -10.64
N ASP A 606 -6.39 -18.45 -11.60
CA ASP A 606 -7.28 -17.36 -12.05
C ASP A 606 -8.62 -17.86 -12.57
N THR A 607 -8.70 -19.12 -13.01
CA THR A 607 -9.93 -19.77 -13.47
C THR A 607 -10.75 -20.42 -12.35
N ALA A 608 -10.28 -20.36 -11.10
CA ALA A 608 -10.98 -20.97 -9.97
C ALA A 608 -12.18 -20.13 -9.53
N THR A 609 -13.24 -20.83 -9.09
CA THR A 609 -14.41 -20.24 -8.44
C THR A 609 -14.42 -20.60 -6.96
N THR A 610 -14.07 -19.67 -6.08
CA THR A 610 -14.07 -19.93 -4.64
C THR A 610 -15.48 -20.13 -4.08
N PHE A 611 -15.60 -20.72 -2.89
CA PHE A 611 -16.91 -21.20 -2.42
C PHE A 611 -17.90 -20.06 -2.11
N TRP A 612 -17.40 -18.95 -1.57
CA TRP A 612 -18.21 -17.81 -1.14
C TRP A 612 -18.55 -16.82 -2.25
N THR A 613 -17.88 -16.90 -3.41
CA THR A 613 -18.14 -15.92 -4.47
C THR A 613 -19.51 -16.07 -5.13
N THR A 614 -20.09 -14.93 -5.53
CA THR A 614 -21.27 -14.84 -6.39
C THR A 614 -20.96 -14.34 -7.81
N LEU A 615 -19.74 -13.86 -8.06
CA LEU A 615 -19.28 -13.29 -9.35
C LEU A 615 -19.04 -14.36 -10.43
N GLY A 616 -18.79 -15.60 -10.02
CA GLY A 616 -18.40 -16.68 -10.93
C GLY A 616 -16.94 -17.04 -10.74
N VAL A 617 -16.06 -16.61 -11.63
CA VAL A 617 -14.62 -16.84 -11.50
C VAL A 617 -14.01 -15.64 -10.78
N ASP A 618 -13.34 -15.88 -9.65
CA ASP A 618 -12.70 -14.85 -8.82
C ASP A 618 -11.21 -15.12 -8.56
N GLY A 619 -10.74 -16.34 -8.85
CA GLY A 619 -9.32 -16.68 -8.88
C GLY A 619 -8.49 -16.21 -7.68
N MET A 620 -7.30 -15.67 -7.96
CA MET A 620 -6.38 -15.14 -6.96
C MET A 620 -6.58 -13.65 -6.65
N GLU A 621 -7.53 -12.98 -7.29
CA GLU A 621 -7.74 -11.53 -7.11
C GLU A 621 -8.23 -11.25 -5.69
N VAL A 622 -7.56 -10.32 -5.01
CA VAL A 622 -7.82 -10.02 -3.60
C VAL A 622 -9.13 -9.25 -3.46
N ASP A 623 -9.38 -8.31 -4.37
CA ASP A 623 -10.57 -7.46 -4.47
C ASP A 623 -11.77 -8.14 -5.15
N GLU A 624 -11.72 -9.45 -5.36
CA GLU A 624 -12.84 -10.24 -5.87
C GLU A 624 -13.12 -11.46 -5.00
N GLY A 625 -14.40 -11.82 -4.87
CA GLY A 625 -14.80 -13.05 -4.20
C GLY A 625 -14.56 -13.07 -2.69
N GLY A 626 -14.62 -14.27 -2.12
CA GLY A 626 -14.32 -14.50 -0.70
C GLY A 626 -15.27 -13.78 0.28
N ALA A 627 -14.79 -13.62 1.51
CA ALA A 627 -15.49 -12.91 2.57
C ALA A 627 -15.60 -11.41 2.29
N GLY A 628 -14.65 -10.85 1.53
CA GLY A 628 -14.68 -9.44 1.10
C GLY A 628 -15.92 -9.13 0.26
N GLU A 629 -16.22 -9.98 -0.74
CA GLU A 629 -17.44 -9.85 -1.54
C GLU A 629 -18.71 -9.91 -0.67
N ARG A 630 -18.75 -10.83 0.30
CA ARG A 630 -19.90 -10.98 1.21
C ARG A 630 -20.14 -9.72 2.04
N LEU A 631 -19.07 -9.04 2.45
CA LEU A 631 -19.16 -7.80 3.22
C LEU A 631 -19.62 -6.61 2.39
N ILE A 632 -19.11 -6.42 1.17
CA ILE A 632 -19.52 -5.27 0.33
C ILE A 632 -20.98 -5.39 -0.15
N LEU A 633 -21.52 -6.61 -0.26
CA LEU A 633 -22.92 -6.86 -0.58
C LEU A 633 -23.89 -6.64 0.59
N ARG A 634 -23.37 -6.44 1.81
CA ARG A 634 -24.15 -6.22 3.03
C ARG A 634 -24.23 -4.73 3.35
N ASP A 635 -25.35 -4.31 3.95
CA ASP A 635 -25.45 -2.95 4.51
C ASP A 635 -24.50 -2.82 5.72
N PRO A 636 -23.49 -1.92 5.67
CA PRO A 636 -22.51 -1.76 6.74
C PRO A 636 -23.14 -1.40 8.09
N ARG A 637 -24.33 -0.77 8.10
CA ARG A 637 -25.05 -0.39 9.32
C ARG A 637 -25.62 -1.59 10.08
N THR A 638 -25.72 -2.75 9.42
CA THR A 638 -26.24 -3.99 10.02
C THR A 638 -25.14 -4.90 10.58
N ARG A 639 -23.87 -4.51 10.46
CA ARG A 639 -22.73 -5.29 10.98
C ARG A 639 -22.68 -5.23 12.50
N THR A 640 -22.32 -6.35 13.12
CA THR A 640 -22.08 -6.44 14.56
C THR A 640 -20.62 -6.07 14.83
N LEU A 641 -20.36 -4.80 15.10
CA LEU A 641 -19.02 -4.28 15.35
C LEU A 641 -18.87 -3.96 16.83
N LEU A 642 -17.81 -4.48 17.46
CA LEU A 642 -17.60 -4.44 18.89
C LEU A 642 -16.26 -3.78 19.23
N THR A 643 -16.18 -3.14 20.40
CA THR A 643 -14.95 -2.52 20.92
C THR A 643 -14.90 -2.59 22.45
N ASN A 644 -13.72 -2.47 23.05
CA ASN A 644 -13.43 -2.61 24.48
C ASN A 644 -13.55 -1.29 25.25
N THR A 645 -14.58 -0.48 24.97
CA THR A 645 -14.78 0.82 25.63
C THR A 645 -15.54 0.76 26.95
N GLY A 646 -16.25 -0.33 27.21
CA GLY A 646 -17.09 -0.46 28.41
C GLY A 646 -16.29 -0.53 29.70
N ASP A 647 -16.98 -0.35 30.83
CA ASP A 647 -16.38 -0.48 32.17
C ASP A 647 -15.63 -1.80 32.30
N LEU A 648 -14.40 -1.75 32.85
CA LEU A 648 -13.49 -2.90 32.96
C LEU A 648 -13.20 -3.60 31.61
N ASN A 649 -13.17 -2.83 30.51
CA ASN A 649 -12.92 -3.31 29.15
C ASN A 649 -13.98 -4.32 28.65
N THR A 650 -15.23 -4.16 29.09
CA THR A 650 -16.37 -4.89 28.54
C THR A 650 -16.65 -4.48 27.09
N LEU A 651 -17.22 -5.40 26.30
CA LEU A 651 -17.50 -5.15 24.89
C LEU A 651 -18.75 -4.28 24.73
N GLU A 652 -18.62 -3.22 23.94
CA GLU A 652 -19.70 -2.33 23.53
C GLU A 652 -19.72 -2.20 22.01
N THR A 653 -20.79 -1.63 21.45
CA THR A 653 -20.91 -1.42 20.01
C THR A 653 -19.90 -0.38 19.52
N PHE A 654 -19.22 -0.66 18.41
CA PHE A 654 -18.39 0.28 17.68
C PHE A 654 -19.28 1.06 16.69
N ASP A 655 -19.83 2.19 17.13
CA ASP A 655 -20.62 3.10 16.30
C ASP A 655 -20.49 4.56 16.77
N THR A 656 -21.10 5.48 16.03
CA THR A 656 -21.07 6.92 16.32
C THR A 656 -21.87 7.32 17.58
N ASN A 657 -22.69 6.41 18.13
CA ASN A 657 -23.46 6.66 19.36
C ASN A 657 -22.67 6.30 20.63
N ASN A 658 -21.52 5.63 20.47
CA ASN A 658 -20.66 5.27 21.59
C ASN A 658 -19.78 6.46 22.00
N ASP A 659 -20.25 7.24 23.00
CA ASP A 659 -19.54 8.41 23.52
C ASP A 659 -18.16 8.10 24.15
N ALA A 660 -17.85 6.82 24.44
CA ALA A 660 -16.55 6.41 24.96
C ALA A 660 -15.47 6.33 23.87
N LEU A 661 -15.86 6.30 22.59
CA LEU A 661 -14.99 6.50 21.44
C LEU A 661 -14.71 8.01 21.24
N THR A 662 -13.79 8.53 22.05
CA THR A 662 -13.50 9.98 22.09
C THR A 662 -12.74 10.47 20.86
N GLU A 663 -12.89 11.74 20.50
CA GLU A 663 -12.19 12.39 19.39
C GLU A 663 -10.67 12.26 19.52
N ALA A 664 -10.15 12.38 20.74
CA ALA A 664 -8.72 12.28 21.04
C ALA A 664 -8.12 10.92 20.65
N MET A 665 -8.88 9.82 20.77
CA MET A 665 -8.41 8.48 20.41
C MET A 665 -8.10 8.35 18.91
N PHE A 666 -8.88 9.04 18.06
CA PHE A 666 -8.73 8.99 16.60
C PHE A 666 -7.87 10.15 16.06
N GLY A 667 -7.37 11.04 16.91
CA GLY A 667 -6.75 12.29 16.47
C GLY A 667 -7.72 13.20 15.69
N ALA A 668 -9.03 13.10 15.96
CA ALA A 668 -10.06 13.87 15.29
C ALA A 668 -10.14 15.29 15.87
N ALA A 669 -10.32 16.29 15.01
CA ALA A 669 -10.43 17.69 15.43
C ALA A 669 -11.77 18.00 16.15
N ASP A 670 -12.84 17.29 15.78
CA ASP A 670 -14.18 17.45 16.33
C ASP A 670 -14.99 16.15 16.20
N SER A 671 -16.18 16.15 16.84
CA SER A 671 -17.11 15.03 16.83
C SER A 671 -17.56 14.62 15.42
N SER A 672 -17.62 15.58 14.48
CA SER A 672 -18.06 15.29 13.11
C SER A 672 -16.98 14.53 12.32
N THR A 673 -15.72 14.85 12.56
CA THR A 673 -14.57 14.15 11.98
C THR A 673 -14.45 12.74 12.58
N ARG A 674 -14.65 12.62 13.90
CA ARG A 674 -14.74 11.31 14.58
C ARG A 674 -15.85 10.45 13.97
N ASP A 675 -17.05 10.99 13.78
CA ASP A 675 -18.16 10.23 13.20
C ASP A 675 -17.86 9.75 11.79
N ARG A 676 -17.21 10.58 10.97
CA ARG A 676 -16.76 10.17 9.62
C ARG A 676 -15.76 9.02 9.68
N TYR A 677 -14.77 9.07 10.59
CA TYR A 677 -13.81 7.99 10.76
C TYR A 677 -14.48 6.68 11.19
N ILE A 678 -15.41 6.76 12.15
CA ILE A 678 -16.15 5.59 12.63
C ILE A 678 -17.01 5.02 11.49
N ASP A 679 -17.80 5.83 10.80
CA ASP A 679 -18.66 5.36 9.71
C ASP A 679 -17.85 4.78 8.53
N TRP A 680 -16.69 5.35 8.22
CA TRP A 680 -15.77 4.81 7.22
C TRP A 680 -15.21 3.43 7.62
N MET A 681 -14.82 3.25 8.89
CA MET A 681 -14.37 1.96 9.43
C MET A 681 -15.48 0.92 9.43
N ARG A 682 -16.74 1.33 9.62
CA ARG A 682 -17.90 0.44 9.52
C ARG A 682 -18.16 -0.04 8.09
N GLY A 683 -17.59 0.65 7.09
CA GLY A 683 -17.71 0.31 5.68
C GLY A 683 -18.64 1.22 4.87
N ILE A 684 -19.03 2.39 5.41
CA ILE A 684 -19.84 3.38 4.68
C ILE A 684 -18.91 4.24 3.81
N ASP A 685 -19.30 4.48 2.56
CA ASP A 685 -18.49 5.27 1.63
C ASP A 685 -18.59 6.78 1.87
N VAL A 686 -18.09 7.27 3.01
CA VAL A 686 -18.15 8.71 3.32
C VAL A 686 -17.22 9.57 2.45
N GLN A 687 -16.33 8.94 1.68
CA GLN A 687 -15.34 9.59 0.82
C GLN A 687 -15.71 9.61 -0.67
N ASP A 688 -16.74 8.86 -1.09
CA ASP A 688 -17.11 8.69 -2.51
C ASP A 688 -15.94 8.03 -3.27
N GLU A 689 -15.51 6.86 -2.78
CA GLU A 689 -14.35 6.11 -3.26
C GLU A 689 -14.54 5.56 -4.68
N ASP A 690 -15.78 5.28 -5.10
CA ASP A 690 -16.11 4.88 -6.47
C ASP A 690 -16.53 6.04 -7.40
N SER A 691 -16.59 7.27 -6.88
CA SER A 691 -16.92 8.47 -7.63
C SER A 691 -18.32 8.45 -8.27
N ASP A 692 -19.30 7.86 -7.60
CA ASP A 692 -20.70 7.78 -8.03
C ASP A 692 -21.61 8.90 -7.45
N ASP A 693 -21.05 9.81 -6.64
CA ASP A 693 -21.70 10.91 -5.89
C ASP A 693 -22.61 10.44 -4.73
N ASP A 694 -22.72 9.13 -4.43
CA ASP A 694 -23.30 8.61 -3.19
C ASP A 694 -22.22 8.56 -2.09
N ARG A 695 -22.62 8.92 -0.87
CA ARG A 695 -21.72 8.91 0.30
C ARG A 695 -22.27 8.13 1.47
N THR A 696 -23.29 7.33 1.19
CA THR A 696 -24.13 6.69 2.19
C THR A 696 -24.28 5.19 1.98
N ASP A 697 -23.81 4.72 0.84
CA ASP A 697 -23.71 3.34 0.42
C ASP A 697 -22.43 2.68 0.98
N THR A 698 -22.07 1.53 0.41
CA THR A 698 -21.02 0.66 0.96
C THR A 698 -19.73 0.91 0.20
N ARG A 699 -18.61 1.01 0.92
CA ARG A 699 -17.29 1.17 0.32
C ARG A 699 -16.99 0.07 -0.71
N PRO A 700 -16.22 0.38 -1.78
CA PRO A 700 -15.83 -0.60 -2.79
C PRO A 700 -15.12 -1.82 -2.21
N TRP A 701 -14.37 -1.63 -1.12
CA TRP A 701 -13.74 -2.72 -0.38
C TRP A 701 -13.58 -2.40 1.12
N ILE A 702 -13.86 -3.38 1.98
CA ILE A 702 -13.90 -3.21 3.45
C ILE A 702 -12.76 -3.96 4.15
N ILE A 703 -12.43 -5.19 3.71
CA ILE A 703 -11.43 -6.02 4.40
C ILE A 703 -10.03 -5.47 4.15
N GLY A 704 -9.31 -5.18 5.23
CA GLY A 704 -7.90 -4.80 5.18
C GLY A 704 -6.99 -6.01 4.99
N ASP A 705 -5.73 -5.75 4.70
CA ASP A 705 -4.72 -6.78 4.49
C ASP A 705 -4.56 -7.72 5.70
N VAL A 706 -4.42 -9.01 5.38
CA VAL A 706 -4.13 -10.08 6.32
C VAL A 706 -2.67 -10.48 6.11
N MET A 707 -1.76 -9.67 6.64
CA MET A 707 -0.34 -9.80 6.33
C MET A 707 0.32 -10.96 7.07
N HIS A 708 0.18 -11.04 8.38
CA HIS A 708 0.74 -12.13 9.18
C HIS A 708 -0.25 -12.86 10.07
N SER A 709 -1.48 -12.34 10.24
CA SER A 709 -2.51 -13.08 10.94
C SER A 709 -2.83 -14.36 10.16
N THR A 710 -2.68 -15.52 10.80
CA THR A 710 -3.07 -16.80 10.20
C THR A 710 -4.50 -17.10 10.63
N PRO A 711 -5.45 -17.35 9.72
CA PRO A 711 -6.80 -17.69 10.13
C PRO A 711 -6.82 -18.94 11.02
N GLU A 712 -7.73 -18.98 11.99
CA GLU A 712 -7.93 -20.12 12.87
C GLU A 712 -9.38 -20.57 12.71
N ALA A 713 -9.58 -21.83 12.34
CA ALA A 713 -10.91 -22.37 12.06
C ALA A 713 -11.38 -23.27 13.21
N ILE A 714 -12.50 -22.89 13.80
CA ILE A 714 -13.03 -23.41 15.05
C ILE A 714 -14.32 -24.16 14.73
N ASN A 715 -14.42 -25.40 15.20
CA ASN A 715 -15.61 -26.24 15.03
C ASN A 715 -16.40 -26.26 16.33
N PHE A 716 -17.61 -25.69 16.31
CA PHE A 716 -18.56 -25.65 17.42
C PHE A 716 -19.51 -26.85 17.45
N GLY A 717 -19.42 -27.74 16.46
CA GLY A 717 -20.36 -28.84 16.29
C GLY A 717 -21.75 -28.35 15.87
N ASN A 718 -22.72 -29.24 15.88
CA ASN A 718 -24.12 -28.89 15.62
C ASN A 718 -25.01 -29.97 16.25
N PRO A 719 -25.63 -29.69 17.42
CA PRO A 719 -26.49 -30.64 18.11
C PRO A 719 -27.69 -31.12 17.27
N ASP A 720 -28.13 -30.32 16.30
CA ASP A 720 -29.28 -30.61 15.45
C ASP A 720 -28.92 -31.39 14.17
N ASP A 721 -27.71 -31.21 13.63
CA ASP A 721 -27.19 -31.97 12.47
C ASP A 721 -25.67 -32.21 12.52
N PRO A 722 -25.23 -33.39 12.99
CA PRO A 722 -23.80 -33.75 13.04
C PRO A 722 -23.07 -33.78 11.68
N ASN A 723 -23.79 -33.70 10.55
CA ASN A 723 -23.16 -33.66 9.22
C ASN A 723 -22.94 -32.23 8.70
N SER A 724 -23.43 -31.21 9.42
CA SER A 724 -23.28 -29.80 9.09
C SER A 724 -22.81 -29.05 10.35
N PRO A 725 -21.58 -29.32 10.81
CA PRO A 725 -21.04 -28.64 11.99
C PRO A 725 -20.96 -27.13 11.77
N ASP A 726 -21.25 -26.35 12.80
CA ASP A 726 -21.01 -24.91 12.79
C ASP A 726 -19.50 -24.67 12.88
N VAL A 727 -18.92 -24.19 11.77
CA VAL A 727 -17.49 -23.87 11.68
C VAL A 727 -17.34 -22.38 11.48
N ARG A 728 -16.59 -21.74 12.37
CA ARG A 728 -16.25 -20.31 12.30
C ARG A 728 -14.77 -20.13 12.06
N VAL A 729 -14.41 -19.08 11.34
CA VAL A 729 -13.02 -18.74 11.02
C VAL A 729 -12.71 -17.37 11.59
N VAL A 730 -11.70 -17.29 12.45
CA VAL A 730 -11.25 -16.05 13.06
C VAL A 730 -9.90 -15.62 12.48
N PHE A 731 -9.77 -14.35 12.11
CA PHE A 731 -8.52 -13.77 11.63
C PHE A 731 -8.48 -12.26 11.87
N GLY A 732 -7.27 -11.72 12.03
CA GLY A 732 -7.03 -10.29 12.19
C GLY A 732 -6.62 -9.61 10.89
N THR A 733 -6.87 -8.30 10.80
CA THR A 733 -6.45 -7.46 9.68
C THR A 733 -5.68 -6.23 10.17
N ASN A 734 -4.81 -5.68 9.32
CA ASN A 734 -4.13 -4.42 9.60
C ASN A 734 -5.04 -3.19 9.51
N ALA A 735 -6.26 -3.35 8.98
CA ALA A 735 -7.34 -2.38 9.19
C ALA A 735 -7.77 -2.28 10.67
N GLY A 736 -7.30 -3.17 11.54
CA GLY A 736 -7.49 -3.12 12.99
C GLY A 736 -8.65 -3.97 13.52
N PHE A 737 -9.30 -4.73 12.65
CA PHE A 737 -10.40 -5.62 13.05
C PHE A 737 -9.93 -7.07 13.19
N LEU A 738 -10.45 -7.75 14.22
CA LEU A 738 -10.50 -9.20 14.30
C LEU A 738 -11.88 -9.66 13.82
N HIS A 739 -11.92 -10.39 12.72
CA HIS A 739 -13.16 -10.85 12.08
C HIS A 739 -13.49 -12.29 12.49
N MET A 740 -14.77 -12.58 12.69
CA MET A 740 -15.32 -13.92 12.83
C MET A 740 -16.27 -14.21 11.66
N ILE A 741 -15.89 -15.14 10.79
CA ILE A 741 -16.60 -15.48 9.55
C ILE A 741 -17.23 -16.88 9.66
N GLU A 742 -18.48 -17.01 9.25
CA GLU A 742 -19.15 -18.31 9.13
C GLU A 742 -18.64 -19.08 7.91
N SER A 743 -18.24 -20.34 8.10
CA SER A 743 -17.65 -21.14 7.03
C SER A 743 -18.61 -21.41 5.86
N ASP A 744 -19.89 -21.63 6.15
CA ASP A 744 -20.84 -22.10 5.13
C ASP A 744 -21.29 -20.98 4.19
N THR A 745 -21.48 -19.77 4.73
CA THR A 745 -21.98 -18.61 3.99
C THR A 745 -20.87 -17.65 3.58
N GLY A 746 -19.76 -17.60 4.33
CA GLY A 746 -18.75 -16.56 4.22
C GLY A 746 -19.17 -15.23 4.85
N ASP A 747 -20.30 -15.21 5.56
CA ASP A 747 -20.82 -14.00 6.19
C ASP A 747 -20.11 -13.70 7.52
N GLU A 748 -19.88 -12.42 7.81
CA GLU A 748 -19.30 -11.97 9.08
C GLU A 748 -20.34 -12.01 10.21
N SER A 749 -20.09 -12.83 11.23
CA SER A 749 -20.87 -12.87 12.47
C SER A 749 -20.70 -11.58 13.26
N TRP A 750 -19.45 -11.24 13.53
CA TRP A 750 -19.04 -10.04 14.23
C TRP A 750 -17.59 -9.69 13.89
N ALA A 751 -17.21 -8.43 14.14
CA ALA A 751 -15.82 -8.02 14.15
C ALA A 751 -15.52 -7.17 15.39
N PHE A 752 -14.32 -7.36 15.94
CA PHE A 752 -13.85 -6.67 17.14
C PHE A 752 -12.72 -5.70 16.79
N PHE A 753 -12.86 -4.44 17.24
CA PHE A 753 -11.88 -3.38 17.09
C PHE A 753 -11.34 -2.95 18.47
N PRO A 754 -10.06 -3.25 18.78
CA PRO A 754 -9.40 -2.72 19.97
C PRO A 754 -9.31 -1.18 19.90
N LYS A 755 -9.78 -0.46 20.92
CA LYS A 755 -9.73 1.00 20.99
C LYS A 755 -8.30 1.55 20.93
N GLU A 756 -7.32 0.73 21.31
CA GLU A 756 -5.88 1.02 21.22
C GLU A 756 -5.42 1.26 19.77
N LEU A 757 -6.17 0.77 18.79
CA LEU A 757 -5.91 0.96 17.36
C LEU A 757 -6.65 2.18 16.78
N ALA A 758 -7.41 2.94 17.56
CA ALA A 758 -8.07 4.15 17.05
C ALA A 758 -7.12 5.13 16.31
N PRO A 759 -5.84 5.30 16.70
CA PRO A 759 -4.92 6.18 15.98
C PRO A 759 -4.61 5.77 14.53
N ILE A 760 -4.69 4.48 14.17
CA ILE A 760 -4.39 4.01 12.79
C ILE A 760 -5.50 4.41 11.79
N VAL A 761 -6.70 4.69 12.29
CA VAL A 761 -7.87 4.97 11.45
C VAL A 761 -7.66 6.20 10.58
N ARG A 762 -7.04 7.26 11.12
CA ARG A 762 -6.72 8.47 10.36
C ARG A 762 -5.84 8.16 9.16
N ILE A 763 -4.77 7.38 9.37
CA ILE A 763 -3.79 7.03 8.33
C ILE A 763 -4.48 6.25 7.20
N LEU A 764 -5.30 5.27 7.55
CA LEU A 764 -6.02 4.44 6.57
C LEU A 764 -7.12 5.22 5.84
N TYR A 765 -7.78 6.15 6.53
CA TYR A 765 -8.81 7.02 5.99
C TYR A 765 -8.23 8.04 5.01
N ASP A 766 -7.20 8.78 5.42
CA ASP A 766 -6.54 9.79 4.59
C ASP A 766 -5.84 9.12 3.39
N ASN A 767 -5.27 7.94 3.62
CA ASN A 767 -4.57 7.12 2.64
C ASN A 767 -3.47 7.89 1.88
N ASP A 768 -2.76 8.76 2.59
CA ASP A 768 -1.74 9.64 2.03
C ASP A 768 -0.49 8.83 1.62
N PRO A 769 0.05 8.97 0.40
CA PRO A 769 1.27 8.29 -0.02
C PRO A 769 2.52 8.63 0.82
N ALA A 770 2.50 9.71 1.60
CA ALA A 770 3.59 10.05 2.53
C ALA A 770 3.51 9.29 3.87
N ASP A 771 2.33 8.76 4.22
CA ASP A 771 2.15 7.99 5.45
C ASP A 771 2.62 6.54 5.26
N VAL A 772 3.27 6.00 6.28
CA VAL A 772 3.70 4.59 6.33
C VAL A 772 2.47 3.71 6.62
N HIS A 773 2.41 2.54 5.99
CA HIS A 773 1.35 1.56 6.24
C HIS A 773 1.31 1.15 7.72
N PRO A 774 0.16 1.32 8.41
CA PRO A 774 0.03 1.00 9.82
C PRO A 774 -0.31 -0.47 10.06
N TYR A 775 0.08 -0.98 11.23
CA TYR A 775 -0.24 -2.34 11.67
C TYR A 775 -1.41 -2.37 12.66
N GLY A 776 -2.35 -3.29 12.43
CA GLY A 776 -3.57 -3.45 13.22
C GLY A 776 -3.55 -4.73 14.06
N VAL A 777 -4.55 -5.58 13.89
CA VAL A 777 -4.61 -6.90 14.54
C VAL A 777 -3.89 -7.91 13.66
N ASP A 778 -2.58 -8.04 13.82
CA ASP A 778 -1.75 -8.88 12.95
C ASP A 778 -1.28 -10.19 13.63
N GLY A 779 -1.60 -10.37 14.91
CA GLY A 779 -1.29 -11.58 15.65
C GLY A 779 -2.07 -12.79 15.13
N ALA A 780 -1.44 -13.96 15.16
CA ALA A 780 -2.13 -15.21 14.92
C ALA A 780 -3.03 -15.54 16.13
N PRO A 781 -4.36 -15.68 15.97
CA PRO A 781 -5.23 -16.10 17.05
C PRO A 781 -4.90 -17.52 17.52
N ALA A 782 -5.13 -17.77 18.80
CA ALA A 782 -5.04 -19.08 19.43
C ALA A 782 -6.31 -19.35 20.24
N VAL A 783 -6.76 -20.60 20.24
CA VAL A 783 -8.01 -20.98 20.93
C VAL A 783 -7.75 -22.07 21.97
N TRP A 784 -8.49 -21.99 23.07
CA TRP A 784 -8.65 -23.06 24.03
C TRP A 784 -10.09 -23.58 23.95
N ILE A 785 -10.24 -24.87 23.66
CA ILE A 785 -11.55 -25.53 23.58
C ILE A 785 -11.64 -26.54 24.72
N GLU A 786 -12.65 -26.39 25.57
CA GLU A 786 -12.99 -27.33 26.63
C GLU A 786 -14.38 -27.91 26.37
N ASP A 787 -14.40 -29.14 25.89
CA ASP A 787 -15.58 -30.00 25.80
C ASP A 787 -15.61 -30.88 27.06
N GLN A 788 -16.49 -30.56 28.01
CA GLN A 788 -16.56 -31.24 29.30
C GLN A 788 -17.27 -32.60 29.21
N ASN A 789 -18.24 -32.72 28.31
CA ASN A 789 -19.10 -33.89 28.22
C ASN A 789 -18.55 -34.93 27.20
N GLY A 790 -17.64 -34.50 26.31
CA GLY A 790 -16.97 -35.30 25.30
C GLY A 790 -17.84 -35.69 24.11
N ASP A 791 -18.92 -34.95 23.83
CA ASP A 791 -19.87 -35.26 22.76
C ASP A 791 -19.51 -34.65 21.39
N GLY A 792 -18.52 -33.75 21.36
CA GLY A 792 -18.02 -33.09 20.16
C GLY A 792 -18.84 -31.89 19.69
N ASP A 793 -19.88 -31.52 20.43
CA ASP A 793 -20.64 -30.28 20.26
C ASP A 793 -20.22 -29.30 21.35
N ILE A 794 -20.00 -28.04 20.99
CA ILE A 794 -19.57 -27.02 21.95
C ILE A 794 -20.81 -26.21 22.34
N VAL A 795 -21.38 -26.54 23.50
CA VAL A 795 -22.58 -25.86 24.00
C VAL A 795 -22.32 -25.23 25.36
N ALA A 796 -22.38 -23.89 25.42
CA ALA A 796 -22.11 -23.15 26.65
C ALA A 796 -23.01 -23.56 27.84
N ASP A 797 -24.27 -23.93 27.57
CA ASP A 797 -25.23 -24.37 28.58
C ASP A 797 -24.86 -25.72 29.24
N ASP A 798 -24.11 -26.56 28.54
CA ASP A 798 -23.67 -27.88 29.03
C ASP A 798 -22.32 -27.82 29.77
N GLY A 799 -21.74 -26.62 29.86
CA GLY A 799 -20.48 -26.35 30.55
C GLY A 799 -19.26 -26.29 29.64
N ASP A 800 -19.44 -26.44 28.33
CA ASP A 800 -18.37 -26.34 27.34
C ASP A 800 -17.95 -24.89 27.14
N ARG A 801 -16.67 -24.67 26.84
CA ARG A 801 -16.09 -23.34 26.78
C ARG A 801 -15.11 -23.22 25.63
N VAL A 802 -15.13 -22.05 24.98
CA VAL A 802 -14.13 -21.68 23.97
C VAL A 802 -13.61 -20.29 24.28
N TYR A 803 -12.30 -20.20 24.48
CA TYR A 803 -11.61 -18.95 24.74
C TYR A 803 -10.63 -18.65 23.61
N LEU A 804 -10.62 -17.40 23.17
CA LEU A 804 -9.81 -16.90 22.07
C LEU A 804 -8.76 -15.93 22.62
N TYR A 805 -7.52 -16.08 22.17
CA TYR A 805 -6.37 -15.26 22.57
C TYR A 805 -5.66 -14.73 21.35
N PHE A 806 -5.32 -13.45 21.32
CA PHE A 806 -4.56 -12.86 20.22
C PHE A 806 -3.75 -11.66 20.70
N GLY A 807 -2.71 -11.33 19.92
CA GLY A 807 -1.89 -10.13 20.11
C GLY A 807 -2.00 -9.19 18.90
N LEU A 808 -1.42 -8.00 19.04
CA LEU A 808 -1.37 -6.98 17.98
C LEU A 808 -0.07 -7.05 17.14
N ARG A 809 0.90 -7.91 17.50
CA ARG A 809 2.29 -7.86 17.01
C ARG A 809 2.89 -6.47 17.18
N ARG A 810 3.19 -5.79 16.07
CA ARG A 810 3.70 -4.42 16.00
C ARG A 810 2.62 -3.37 16.30
N GLY A 811 1.34 -3.74 16.19
CA GLY A 811 0.20 -2.82 16.17
C GLY A 811 0.10 -1.83 17.33
N SER A 812 -0.41 -0.64 16.98
CA SER A 812 -0.37 0.68 17.65
C SER A 812 0.80 1.59 17.23
N VAL A 813 0.49 2.80 16.77
CA VAL A 813 1.43 3.89 16.40
C VAL A 813 1.84 4.77 17.60
N ASP A 814 1.40 4.42 18.81
CA ASP A 814 1.66 5.23 20.00
C ASP A 814 3.13 5.07 20.45
N ALA A 815 3.98 6.02 20.06
CA ALA A 815 5.40 6.08 20.43
C ALA A 815 5.63 6.15 21.96
N GLU A 816 4.60 6.52 22.75
CA GLU A 816 4.68 6.49 24.22
C GLU A 816 4.36 5.12 24.82
N ARG A 817 3.81 4.19 24.03
CA ARG A 817 3.54 2.80 24.43
C ARG A 817 4.41 1.83 23.64
N LEU A 818 5.67 1.73 24.06
CA LEU A 818 6.54 0.59 23.75
C LEU A 818 5.93 -0.71 24.31
N GLY A 819 4.88 -1.28 23.75
CA GLY A 819 4.40 -2.56 24.27
C GLY A 819 3.15 -3.06 23.59
N GLY A 820 3.27 -4.21 22.92
CA GLY A 820 2.15 -4.92 22.38
C GLY A 820 1.16 -5.30 23.48
N ALA A 821 -0.10 -5.48 23.09
CA ALA A 821 -1.16 -5.93 23.98
C ALA A 821 -1.60 -7.34 23.60
N TYR A 822 -2.08 -8.09 24.60
CA TYR A 822 -2.82 -9.33 24.38
C TYR A 822 -4.25 -9.18 24.88
N PHE A 823 -5.15 -9.81 24.14
CA PHE A 823 -6.58 -9.80 24.41
C PHE A 823 -7.07 -11.23 24.54
N ALA A 824 -8.07 -11.41 25.41
CA ALA A 824 -8.79 -12.66 25.55
C ALA A 824 -10.29 -12.44 25.47
N LEU A 825 -10.95 -13.25 24.65
CA LEU A 825 -12.40 -13.24 24.47
C LEU A 825 -12.98 -14.62 24.82
N ASP A 826 -14.13 -14.62 25.47
CA ASP A 826 -15.01 -15.78 25.57
C ASP A 826 -15.89 -15.83 24.33
N ILE A 827 -15.73 -16.89 23.55
CA ILE A 827 -16.47 -17.16 22.32
C ILE A 827 -17.23 -18.48 22.42
N SER A 828 -17.58 -18.89 23.65
CA SER A 828 -18.38 -20.11 23.88
C SER A 828 -19.76 -20.03 23.20
N ASP A 829 -20.29 -18.81 23.01
CA ASP A 829 -21.32 -18.53 22.01
C ASP A 829 -20.64 -17.85 20.80
N PRO A 830 -20.59 -18.51 19.63
CA PRO A 830 -19.87 -17.99 18.46
C PRO A 830 -20.45 -16.69 17.91
N ASP A 831 -21.71 -16.36 18.19
CA ASP A 831 -22.39 -15.16 17.70
C ASP A 831 -22.44 -14.03 18.74
N GLN A 832 -22.08 -14.30 20.00
CA GLN A 832 -22.10 -13.33 21.10
C GLN A 832 -20.79 -13.38 21.93
N PRO A 833 -19.69 -12.81 21.42
CA PRO A 833 -18.42 -12.81 22.14
C PRO A 833 -18.50 -11.92 23.39
N ALA A 834 -17.69 -12.25 24.41
CA ALA A 834 -17.52 -11.44 25.61
C ALA A 834 -16.04 -11.22 25.93
N SER A 835 -15.69 -10.06 26.50
CA SER A 835 -14.33 -9.78 26.95
C SER A 835 -14.00 -10.56 28.22
N LEU A 836 -12.84 -11.22 28.25
CA LEU A 836 -12.29 -11.84 29.46
C LEU A 836 -11.30 -10.90 30.14
N TRP A 837 -10.26 -10.52 29.40
CA TRP A 837 -9.20 -9.65 29.88
C TRP A 837 -8.41 -9.05 28.73
N GLN A 838 -7.69 -7.99 29.06
CA GLN A 838 -6.71 -7.33 28.22
C GLN A 838 -5.50 -7.05 29.10
N ILE A 839 -4.31 -7.28 28.56
CA ILE A 839 -3.04 -7.00 29.23
C ILE A 839 -2.15 -6.16 28.33
N ASP A 840 -1.42 -5.26 28.94
CA ASP A 840 -0.38 -4.46 28.29
C ASP A 840 0.87 -4.34 29.18
N GLN A 841 1.78 -3.45 28.81
CA GLN A 841 3.03 -3.24 29.56
C GLN A 841 2.81 -2.68 30.99
N THR A 842 1.64 -2.08 31.27
CA THR A 842 1.30 -1.64 32.62
C THR A 842 1.01 -2.82 33.57
N ASP A 843 0.49 -3.91 33.03
CA ASP A 843 0.29 -5.18 33.74
C ASP A 843 1.56 -6.03 33.77
N LEU A 844 2.31 -6.03 32.67
CA LEU A 844 3.51 -6.83 32.45
C LEU A 844 4.70 -5.93 32.04
N PRO A 845 5.53 -5.47 32.99
CA PRO A 845 6.55 -4.45 32.70
C PRO A 845 7.62 -4.81 31.65
N GLU A 846 7.89 -6.10 31.41
CA GLU A 846 8.85 -6.53 30.37
C GLU A 846 8.15 -6.87 29.04
N LEU A 847 6.85 -6.61 28.91
CA LEU A 847 6.12 -6.85 27.68
C LEU A 847 6.58 -5.87 26.59
N GLY A 848 7.08 -6.41 25.49
CA GLY A 848 7.37 -5.71 24.24
C GLY A 848 6.26 -5.91 23.21
N GLN A 849 6.56 -5.72 21.93
CA GLN A 849 5.60 -6.00 20.85
C GLN A 849 5.15 -7.47 20.86
N SER A 850 3.86 -7.71 20.62
CA SER A 850 3.16 -8.96 20.91
C SER A 850 3.25 -9.98 19.77
N TRP A 851 4.47 -10.30 19.36
CA TRP A 851 4.77 -11.23 18.25
C TRP A 851 4.53 -12.70 18.57
N SER A 852 4.57 -13.07 19.85
CA SER A 852 4.49 -14.46 20.29
C SER A 852 3.04 -14.96 20.19
N LYS A 853 2.78 -15.98 19.36
CA LYS A 853 1.44 -16.62 19.34
C LYS A 853 1.16 -17.20 20.74
N PRO A 854 0.03 -16.85 21.39
CA PRO A 854 -0.31 -17.40 22.70
C PRO A 854 -0.41 -18.93 22.69
N ALA A 855 0.16 -19.57 23.70
CA ALA A 855 0.14 -21.03 23.85
C ALA A 855 -0.75 -21.44 25.05
N PRO A 856 -2.07 -21.67 24.83
CA PRO A 856 -2.96 -22.13 25.88
C PRO A 856 -2.65 -23.59 26.26
N THR A 857 -2.53 -23.88 27.56
CA THR A 857 -2.18 -25.20 28.09
C THR A 857 -2.57 -25.36 29.56
N ARG A 858 -2.24 -26.50 30.18
CA ARG A 858 -2.30 -26.71 31.64
C ARG A 858 -0.90 -26.85 32.22
N VAL A 859 -0.71 -26.38 33.45
CA VAL A 859 0.54 -26.49 34.20
C VAL A 859 0.34 -27.17 35.56
N PRO A 860 1.37 -27.87 36.09
CA PRO A 860 1.23 -28.59 37.35
C PRO A 860 0.94 -27.65 38.53
N GLY A 861 0.00 -28.04 39.39
CA GLY A 861 -0.31 -27.31 40.62
C GLY A 861 -1.18 -26.06 40.43
N TYR A 862 -1.67 -25.79 39.22
CA TYR A 862 -2.65 -24.75 38.93
C TYR A 862 -3.94 -25.38 38.38
N ALA A 863 -5.10 -24.91 38.86
CA ALA A 863 -6.38 -25.56 38.55
C ALA A 863 -6.95 -25.12 37.19
N ASN A 864 -6.87 -23.83 36.88
CA ASN A 864 -7.36 -23.27 35.63
C ASN A 864 -6.39 -23.56 34.48
N PRO A 865 -6.85 -23.55 33.22
CA PRO A 865 -5.93 -23.45 32.09
C PRO A 865 -5.11 -22.15 32.18
N VAL A 866 -3.94 -22.16 31.56
CA VAL A 866 -3.03 -21.03 31.49
C VAL A 866 -2.70 -20.71 30.04
N VAL A 867 -2.29 -19.48 29.77
CA VAL A 867 -1.75 -19.06 28.48
C VAL A 867 -0.29 -18.68 28.70
N ILE A 868 0.60 -19.30 27.92
CA ILE A 868 2.02 -18.99 27.96
C ILE A 868 2.36 -18.11 26.76
N ILE A 869 3.02 -16.99 27.02
CA ILE A 869 3.46 -16.03 26.01
C ILE A 869 4.95 -15.73 26.17
N GLY A 870 5.64 -15.51 25.04
CA GLY A 870 6.90 -14.79 25.05
C GLY A 870 6.68 -13.34 25.46
N ALA A 871 7.65 -12.75 26.17
CA ALA A 871 7.54 -11.36 26.62
C ALA A 871 7.55 -10.37 25.43
N GLY A 872 7.85 -10.79 24.21
CA GLY A 872 7.64 -10.00 23.00
C GLY A 872 8.93 -9.56 22.32
N TYR A 873 8.84 -8.58 21.42
CA TYR A 873 9.95 -8.02 20.65
C TYR A 873 10.30 -6.59 21.11
N ASP A 874 11.58 -6.24 21.04
CA ASP A 874 12.10 -4.90 21.28
C ASP A 874 12.56 -4.29 19.95
N THR A 875 12.12 -3.06 19.66
CA THR A 875 12.41 -2.34 18.41
C THR A 875 13.85 -1.85 18.31
N ASN A 876 14.65 -1.93 19.38
CA ASN A 876 16.08 -1.60 19.35
C ASN A 876 16.88 -2.44 18.32
N LYS A 877 16.29 -3.52 17.81
CA LYS A 877 16.84 -4.44 16.81
C LYS A 877 16.25 -4.24 15.41
N ASP A 878 15.42 -3.21 15.19
CA ASP A 878 14.90 -2.83 13.86
C ASP A 878 15.98 -2.18 12.97
N ASP A 879 17.05 -1.67 13.59
CA ASP A 879 18.10 -0.93 12.91
C ASP A 879 19.20 -1.83 12.29
N LEU A 880 19.73 -1.42 11.14
CA LEU A 880 20.84 -2.09 10.47
C LEU A 880 22.11 -2.10 11.33
N GLY A 881 22.45 -3.26 11.93
CA GLY A 881 23.68 -3.42 12.71
C GLY A 881 23.72 -4.69 13.56
N VAL A 882 24.74 -4.77 14.43
CA VAL A 882 24.73 -5.76 15.52
C VAL A 882 23.88 -5.18 16.65
N GLY A 883 22.75 -5.82 16.96
CA GLY A 883 21.83 -5.39 18.00
C GLY A 883 22.49 -5.27 19.37
N THR A 884 21.95 -4.38 20.21
CA THR A 884 22.32 -4.27 21.62
C THR A 884 21.43 -5.18 22.48
N SER A 885 21.73 -5.30 23.77
CA SER A 885 20.82 -5.96 24.71
C SER A 885 19.49 -5.21 24.77
N ASP A 886 18.39 -5.97 24.85
CA ASP A 886 17.04 -5.45 24.80
C ASP A 886 16.64 -4.84 26.15
N LEU A 887 15.69 -3.90 26.11
CA LEU A 887 15.12 -3.22 27.26
C LEU A 887 13.72 -3.74 27.59
N ALA A 888 13.04 -4.35 26.63
CA ALA A 888 11.75 -5.04 26.76
C ALA A 888 11.76 -6.38 26.02
N GLY A 889 10.68 -7.15 26.13
CA GLY A 889 10.53 -8.42 25.43
C GLY A 889 11.24 -9.61 26.06
N ARG A 890 11.86 -9.47 27.24
CA ARG A 890 12.81 -10.47 27.77
C ARG A 890 12.14 -11.50 28.67
N GLY A 891 12.14 -12.75 28.21
CA GLY A 891 11.65 -13.90 28.97
C GLY A 891 10.25 -14.36 28.59
N ILE A 892 9.56 -15.02 29.52
CA ILE A 892 8.21 -15.57 29.27
C ILE A 892 7.28 -15.29 30.46
N TYR A 893 5.98 -15.24 30.15
CA TYR A 893 4.91 -15.12 31.12
C TYR A 893 3.93 -16.29 31.00
N VAL A 894 3.46 -16.77 32.14
CA VAL A 894 2.39 -17.77 32.30
C VAL A 894 1.23 -17.07 33.00
N LEU A 895 0.13 -16.93 32.27
CA LEU A 895 -1.04 -16.16 32.68
C LEU A 895 -2.22 -17.09 32.92
N ASP A 896 -3.08 -16.76 33.88
CA ASP A 896 -4.38 -17.44 34.03
C ASP A 896 -5.23 -17.15 32.80
N ALA A 897 -5.72 -18.20 32.15
CA ALA A 897 -6.41 -18.08 30.87
C ALA A 897 -7.78 -17.38 30.96
N LEU A 898 -8.38 -17.31 32.15
CA LEU A 898 -9.72 -16.75 32.38
C LEU A 898 -9.68 -15.28 32.83
N ASN A 899 -8.63 -14.86 33.55
CA ASN A 899 -8.56 -13.52 34.13
C ASN A 899 -7.26 -12.76 33.84
N GLY A 900 -6.31 -13.35 33.14
CA GLY A 900 -5.07 -12.69 32.70
C GLY A 900 -4.04 -12.46 33.81
N SER A 901 -4.31 -12.88 35.05
CA SER A 901 -3.36 -12.67 36.15
C SER A 901 -2.08 -13.48 35.96
N LEU A 902 -0.95 -12.89 36.35
CA LEU A 902 0.36 -13.54 36.27
C LEU A 902 0.44 -14.70 37.29
N VAL A 903 0.48 -15.93 36.76
CA VAL A 903 0.66 -17.16 37.55
C VAL A 903 2.13 -17.38 37.85
N TRP A 904 2.97 -17.27 36.80
CA TRP A 904 4.41 -17.42 36.90
C TRP A 904 5.11 -16.74 35.72
N GLY A 905 6.34 -16.30 35.90
CA GLY A 905 7.17 -15.74 34.83
C GLY A 905 8.65 -15.93 35.13
N ILE A 906 9.46 -15.84 34.08
CA ILE A 906 10.91 -15.75 34.18
C ILE A 906 11.36 -14.56 33.33
N THR A 907 11.84 -13.52 34.00
CA THR A 907 12.21 -12.25 33.37
C THR A 907 13.39 -11.60 34.10
N PRO A 908 14.03 -10.57 33.54
CA PRO A 908 15.05 -9.78 34.24
C PRO A 908 14.50 -8.93 35.39
N GLY A 909 13.18 -8.82 35.52
CA GLY A 909 12.52 -8.09 36.61
C GLY A 909 12.83 -8.68 37.98
N ALA A 910 12.68 -7.85 39.03
CA ALA A 910 12.97 -8.26 40.39
C ALA A 910 12.22 -9.54 40.79
N SER A 911 12.89 -10.41 41.56
CA SER A 911 12.28 -11.65 42.02
C SER A 911 11.04 -11.40 42.90
N SER A 912 9.96 -12.14 42.64
CA SER A 912 8.71 -12.12 43.39
C SER A 912 8.16 -13.54 43.58
N ASP A 913 7.00 -13.67 44.24
CA ASP A 913 6.31 -14.96 44.35
C ASP A 913 5.87 -15.53 42.99
N THR A 914 5.73 -14.67 41.98
CA THR A 914 5.28 -15.01 40.62
C THR A 914 6.34 -14.77 39.55
N ASN A 915 7.50 -14.20 39.88
CA ASN A 915 8.59 -13.94 38.92
C ASN A 915 9.93 -14.49 39.40
N LEU A 916 10.52 -15.36 38.58
CA LEU A 916 11.91 -15.78 38.71
C LEU A 916 12.80 -14.75 38.00
N GLU A 917 13.64 -14.05 38.77
CA GLU A 917 14.61 -13.11 38.24
C GLU A 917 15.75 -13.85 37.53
N GLU A 918 15.86 -13.66 36.22
CA GLU A 918 16.96 -14.16 35.38
C GLU A 918 17.55 -13.01 34.56
N THR A 919 18.59 -12.39 35.11
CA THR A 919 19.30 -11.26 34.49
C THR A 919 20.18 -11.65 33.31
N GLY A 920 20.37 -12.95 33.07
CA GLY A 920 21.04 -13.48 31.88
C GLY A 920 20.18 -13.39 30.61
N LEU A 921 18.87 -13.21 30.72
CA LEU A 921 17.97 -12.97 29.59
C LEU A 921 18.15 -11.53 29.10
N GLN A 922 19.06 -11.33 28.15
CA GLN A 922 19.38 -10.02 27.58
C GLN A 922 18.64 -9.74 26.27
N ASP A 923 18.07 -10.77 25.66
CA ASP A 923 17.48 -10.73 24.33
C ASP A 923 15.97 -11.04 24.42
N SER A 924 15.21 -10.41 23.53
CA SER A 924 13.76 -10.49 23.43
C SER A 924 13.30 -11.87 22.95
N VAL A 925 12.12 -12.29 23.40
CA VAL A 925 11.48 -13.58 23.11
C VAL A 925 10.20 -13.32 22.30
N PRO A 926 10.31 -13.04 21.00
CA PRO A 926 9.16 -12.74 20.13
C PRO A 926 8.48 -14.00 19.60
N MET A 927 9.16 -15.15 19.63
CA MET A 927 8.65 -16.39 19.04
C MET A 927 7.62 -17.08 19.95
N PRO A 928 6.69 -17.87 19.39
CA PRO A 928 5.81 -18.72 20.18
C PRO A 928 6.63 -19.72 21.01
N VAL A 929 6.21 -19.92 22.26
CA VAL A 929 6.81 -20.92 23.13
C VAL A 929 6.40 -22.33 22.70
N THR A 930 7.31 -23.29 22.87
CA THR A 930 7.01 -24.71 22.62
C THR A 930 6.81 -25.44 23.95
N THR A 931 5.60 -25.97 24.16
CA THR A 931 5.25 -26.77 25.33
C THR A 931 5.45 -28.26 25.07
N LEU A 932 6.00 -28.99 26.04
CA LEU A 932 6.16 -30.44 25.99
C LEU A 932 5.51 -31.08 27.21
N ASP A 933 4.50 -31.91 26.95
CA ASP A 933 4.03 -32.94 27.86
C ASP A 933 4.84 -34.22 27.59
N SER A 934 5.65 -34.62 28.56
CA SER A 934 6.55 -35.77 28.42
C SER A 934 5.91 -37.10 28.82
N ASN A 935 4.74 -37.05 29.47
CA ASN A 935 4.13 -38.21 30.12
C ASN A 935 2.72 -38.53 29.57
N GLY A 936 2.14 -37.64 28.77
CA GLY A 936 0.85 -37.79 28.09
C GLY A 936 -0.36 -37.56 29.00
N ASP A 937 -0.23 -36.78 30.07
CA ASP A 937 -1.33 -36.43 30.99
C ASP A 937 -2.04 -35.12 30.61
N HIS A 938 -1.69 -34.52 29.46
CA HIS A 938 -2.18 -33.22 28.99
C HIS A 938 -1.79 -32.05 29.90
N VAL A 939 -0.75 -32.21 30.71
CA VAL A 939 -0.14 -31.15 31.53
C VAL A 939 1.27 -30.88 31.01
N THR A 940 1.62 -29.62 30.82
CA THR A 940 2.94 -29.23 30.32
C THR A 940 4.00 -29.45 31.39
N ASP A 941 5.01 -30.27 31.06
CA ASP A 941 6.16 -30.53 31.94
C ASP A 941 7.33 -29.57 31.66
N ARG A 942 7.50 -29.15 30.40
CA ARG A 942 8.63 -28.34 29.95
C ARG A 942 8.18 -27.28 28.94
N ILE A 943 8.82 -26.13 29.01
CA ILE A 943 8.64 -25.02 28.09
C ILE A 943 10.00 -24.73 27.46
N TYR A 944 10.03 -24.65 26.13
CA TYR A 944 11.18 -24.24 25.36
C TYR A 944 10.86 -22.92 24.67
N PHE A 945 11.78 -21.96 24.76
CA PHE A 945 11.69 -20.69 24.06
C PHE A 945 13.08 -20.33 23.54
N ALA A 946 13.11 -19.57 22.46
CA ALA A 946 14.32 -18.99 21.89
C ALA A 946 14.19 -17.47 21.99
N ASP A 947 15.31 -16.80 22.27
CA ASP A 947 15.41 -15.35 22.21
C ASP A 947 16.05 -14.93 20.88
N THR A 948 16.09 -13.63 20.63
CA THR A 948 16.75 -13.04 19.45
C THR A 948 18.28 -13.14 19.48
N GLY A 949 18.87 -13.61 20.59
CA GLY A 949 20.30 -13.87 20.76
C GLY A 949 20.73 -15.26 20.26
N GLY A 950 19.80 -16.24 20.19
CA GLY A 950 19.98 -17.55 19.55
C GLY A 950 19.95 -18.75 20.48
#